data_AF-X0LY63-F1
#
_entry.id   AF-X0LY63-F1
#
_cell.length_a   1.000
_cell.length_b   1.000
_cell.length_c   1.000
_cell.angle_alpha   90.00
_cell.angle_beta   90.00
_cell.angle_gamma   90.00
#
_symmetry.space_group_name_H-M   'P 1'
#
loop_
_entity.id
_entity.type
_entity.pdbx_description
1 polymer ?
#
loop_
_entity_poly.entity_id
_entity_poly.type
_entity_poly.pdbx_seq_one_letter_code
_entity_poly.pdbx_strand_id
1 'polypeptide(L)'
;MAQRNQLAPFSATEYQDRAPDGYPVSCPTLDLSATWDPVDKNILVYRPPGQVVSKIHQVGAPGQKAPDAQAVTWRSDGQFLAVGWSDGFVRLMGLENNKAAHHIKVGESSGNKITHIGWASSSIAGKSSSAVSQALKDGLGEDPTRNGDGLPLDLPRELTFLEVDTALPKISPLPSSSAGSGEDALVFTLRTGIDFLFQPPKPEEYDQVSVMIIGTSDGQLQLSIYDSFIIGSFQCPQINPSSSSQLILHASHPQVSTQALLVADKSEEPEEVHLVPIDLPFISSHPINLSLLASKLTTLQKLLRYLKQAQLHMQVEWRNTRELPTRFLRSIEGDLENLETGPRSIVPALYHLAVTGHAYEPVREWLVESLAERGHKRWDKAVVSGLEGLRNLVHENFLPALDRCAIILSRLRGLAQFHDTRDDIGFTLQQTSRLMDIVQCLQLIGHKVLINVMDELDSFTAFSTWLRFQIDRLASSSSASEELTEKEATMDIAKVLSYIENYLIDSPLRLFFDEMTREDYEADWAHIEGGPTLLHVLDQALVKWENGQPSMKALPRVEFLVSYATNWANRTFKGIAEAKRRSVRLGNPIRLSAGRVVSHRDMRMSKSKNKETNVVTALASKEAKSEVQIFSVGINIINGISTNRPPTSCRIDLGPRTLIDLKFLNDETLVILSNSQDNGPQVVCVPIRTERLTYADYDPNRLSETPCVSVDGFTAYSFPEKSVSRPLRMEVNDRNNVRGDMPPRVCVLESNRTTIKTFTFP
;
A
#
# COMPACT_ATOMS: atom_id res chain seq x y z
N MET A 1 43.68 -37.09 -9.43
CA MET A 1 42.28 -37.10 -8.96
C MET A 1 41.95 -35.70 -8.47
N ALA A 2 41.34 -34.87 -9.33
CA ALA A 2 40.89 -33.54 -8.91
C ALA A 2 39.65 -33.71 -8.01
N GLN A 3 39.66 -33.11 -6.83
CA GLN A 3 38.47 -33.03 -5.98
C GLN A 3 37.32 -32.47 -6.81
N ARG A 4 36.27 -33.26 -7.05
CA ARG A 4 35.05 -32.76 -7.69
C ARG A 4 34.36 -31.87 -6.66
N ASN A 5 34.38 -30.56 -6.88
CA ASN A 5 33.57 -29.65 -6.09
C ASN A 5 32.09 -30.04 -6.29
N GLN A 6 31.39 -30.37 -5.22
CA GLN A 6 30.02 -30.88 -5.27
C GLN A 6 29.10 -29.95 -4.49
N LEU A 7 27.92 -29.67 -5.05
CA LEU A 7 26.89 -28.88 -4.36
C LEU A 7 26.24 -29.71 -3.26
N ALA A 8 25.91 -29.08 -2.12
CA ALA A 8 25.22 -29.75 -1.02
C ALA A 8 23.69 -29.59 -1.18
N PRO A 9 22.89 -30.67 -1.10
CA PRO A 9 21.43 -30.55 -1.15
C PRO A 9 20.93 -29.82 0.10
N PHE A 10 20.05 -28.84 -0.10
CA PHE A 10 19.50 -28.01 0.99
C PHE A 10 18.04 -28.33 1.24
N SER A 11 17.21 -28.22 0.20
CA SER A 11 15.77 -28.50 0.29
C SER A 11 15.20 -28.88 -1.07
N ALA A 12 13.99 -29.44 -1.08
CA ALA A 12 13.24 -29.71 -2.29
C ALA A 12 11.76 -29.43 -2.03
N THR A 13 11.10 -28.75 -2.97
CA THR A 13 9.68 -28.42 -2.89
C THR A 13 8.96 -29.03 -4.07
N GLU A 14 7.92 -29.80 -3.78
CA GLU A 14 7.01 -30.36 -4.78
C GLU A 14 5.71 -29.53 -4.83
N TYR A 15 5.33 -29.14 -6.04
CA TYR A 15 4.10 -28.41 -6.35
C TYR A 15 3.00 -29.38 -6.76
N GLN A 16 1.76 -29.02 -6.42
CA GLN A 16 0.59 -29.81 -6.81
C GLN A 16 0.38 -29.79 -8.34
N ASP A 17 0.58 -28.62 -8.95
CA ASP A 17 0.43 -28.40 -10.38
C ASP A 17 1.75 -27.96 -11.03
N ARG A 18 1.79 -28.06 -12.36
CA ARG A 18 2.93 -27.60 -13.16
C ARG A 18 3.06 -26.08 -13.08
N ALA A 19 4.21 -25.60 -12.64
CA ALA A 19 4.54 -24.19 -12.60
C ALA A 19 4.46 -23.57 -14.02
N PRO A 20 3.74 -22.45 -14.20
CA PRO A 20 3.72 -21.70 -15.45
C PRO A 20 5.08 -21.09 -15.81
N ASP A 21 5.22 -20.59 -17.04
CA ASP A 21 6.41 -19.85 -17.45
C ASP A 21 6.60 -18.58 -16.60
N GLY A 22 7.85 -18.26 -16.26
CA GLY A 22 8.17 -17.21 -15.29
C GLY A 22 8.09 -17.65 -13.83
N TYR A 23 7.46 -18.78 -13.51
CA TYR A 23 7.38 -19.37 -12.17
C TYR A 23 8.23 -20.65 -12.05
N PRO A 24 8.49 -21.13 -10.81
CA PRO A 24 8.31 -20.42 -9.54
C PRO A 24 9.33 -19.29 -9.37
N VAL A 25 9.08 -18.38 -8.42
CA VAL A 25 10.03 -17.34 -8.00
C VAL A 25 10.40 -17.53 -6.53
N SER A 26 11.68 -17.71 -6.27
CA SER A 26 12.26 -17.94 -4.95
C SER A 26 12.43 -16.65 -4.16
N CYS A 27 12.20 -16.74 -2.85
CA CYS A 27 12.39 -15.63 -1.94
C CYS A 27 13.90 -15.42 -1.68
N PRO A 28 14.39 -14.16 -1.70
CA PRO A 28 15.81 -13.87 -1.49
C PRO A 28 16.27 -14.11 -0.04
N THR A 29 15.38 -13.97 0.95
CA THR A 29 15.74 -14.02 2.38
C THR A 29 15.29 -15.28 3.12
N LEU A 30 14.37 -16.05 2.56
CA LEU A 30 13.81 -17.27 3.16
C LEU A 30 13.76 -18.39 2.14
N ASP A 31 13.73 -19.65 2.61
CA ASP A 31 13.53 -20.80 1.74
C ASP A 31 12.04 -20.99 1.40
N LEU A 32 11.53 -20.08 0.59
CA LEU A 32 10.15 -20.04 0.10
C LEU A 32 10.14 -19.88 -1.42
N SER A 33 9.13 -20.45 -2.08
CA SER A 33 8.91 -20.27 -3.51
C SER A 33 7.45 -19.93 -3.81
N ALA A 34 7.23 -18.94 -4.67
CA ALA A 34 5.91 -18.54 -5.13
C ALA A 34 5.63 -19.14 -6.52
N THR A 35 4.45 -19.73 -6.72
CA THR A 35 3.96 -20.25 -8.00
C THR A 35 2.55 -19.76 -8.29
N TRP A 36 2.17 -19.73 -9.57
CA TRP A 36 0.82 -19.39 -10.02
C TRP A 36 0.03 -20.66 -10.35
N ASP A 37 -1.15 -20.79 -9.75
CA ASP A 37 -2.14 -21.79 -10.11
C ASP A 37 -3.15 -21.18 -11.09
N PRO A 38 -3.12 -21.56 -12.38
CA PRO A 38 -4.02 -21.03 -13.40
C PRO A 38 -5.46 -21.58 -13.29
N VAL A 39 -5.68 -22.69 -12.57
CA VAL A 39 -7.00 -23.33 -12.45
C VAL A 39 -7.84 -22.58 -11.43
N ASP A 40 -7.35 -22.48 -10.19
CA ASP A 40 -8.05 -21.73 -9.14
C ASP A 40 -7.72 -20.22 -9.15
N LYS A 41 -6.83 -19.76 -10.05
CA LYS A 41 -6.37 -18.37 -10.16
C LYS A 41 -5.75 -17.82 -8.88
N ASN A 42 -4.85 -18.59 -8.28
CA ASN A 42 -4.23 -18.26 -7.01
C ASN A 42 -2.71 -18.19 -7.10
N ILE A 43 -2.11 -17.28 -6.35
CA ILE A 43 -0.68 -17.34 -6.05
C ILE A 43 -0.49 -18.16 -4.78
N LEU A 44 0.32 -19.21 -4.89
CA LEU A 44 0.63 -20.12 -3.82
C LEU A 44 2.10 -19.91 -3.41
N VAL A 45 2.33 -19.63 -2.13
CA VAL A 45 3.67 -19.57 -1.56
C VAL A 45 3.94 -20.84 -0.78
N TYR A 46 4.94 -21.60 -1.22
CA TYR A 46 5.33 -22.87 -0.65
C TYR A 46 6.55 -22.74 0.26
N ARG A 47 6.54 -23.52 1.33
CA ARG A 47 7.71 -23.87 2.15
C ARG A 47 8.05 -25.34 1.88
N PRO A 48 9.34 -25.69 1.71
CA PRO A 48 9.75 -27.08 1.59
C PRO A 48 9.25 -27.94 2.78
N PRO A 49 8.88 -29.22 2.55
CA PRO A 49 8.97 -29.94 1.28
C PRO A 49 7.77 -29.75 0.33
N GLY A 50 6.77 -28.94 0.69
CA GLY A 50 5.53 -28.77 -0.11
C GLY A 50 4.36 -28.13 0.65
N GLN A 51 4.61 -27.49 1.79
CA GLN A 51 3.58 -26.87 2.61
C GLN A 51 3.19 -25.50 2.03
N VAL A 52 1.90 -25.30 1.74
CA VAL A 52 1.39 -23.97 1.36
C VAL A 52 1.32 -23.08 2.60
N VAL A 53 2.08 -22.00 2.60
CA VAL A 53 2.12 -21.00 3.70
C VAL A 53 1.13 -19.87 3.45
N SER A 54 0.94 -19.48 2.20
CA SER A 54 -0.01 -18.43 1.81
C SER A 54 -0.69 -18.80 0.49
N LYS A 55 -2.00 -18.54 0.44
CA LYS A 55 -2.87 -18.70 -0.74
C LYS A 55 -3.51 -17.35 -1.02
N ILE A 56 -3.00 -16.67 -2.03
CA ILE A 56 -3.42 -15.32 -2.42
C ILE A 56 -4.36 -15.44 -3.62
N HIS A 57 -5.57 -14.92 -3.47
CA HIS A 57 -6.58 -14.88 -4.52
C HIS A 57 -7.15 -13.47 -4.67
N GLN A 58 -7.57 -13.11 -5.87
CA GLN A 58 -8.22 -11.83 -6.14
C GLN A 58 -9.67 -12.05 -6.56
N VAL A 59 -10.57 -11.25 -6.01
CA VAL A 59 -11.99 -11.29 -6.38
C VAL A 59 -12.19 -10.25 -7.49
N GLY A 60 -12.74 -10.66 -8.63
CA GLY A 60 -13.13 -9.72 -9.68
C GLY A 60 -14.23 -8.79 -9.20
N ALA A 61 -14.34 -7.60 -9.80
CA ALA A 61 -15.50 -6.73 -9.57
C ALA A 61 -16.81 -7.49 -9.89
N PRO A 62 -17.96 -7.14 -9.26
CA PRO A 62 -19.23 -7.82 -9.53
C PRO A 62 -19.54 -7.91 -11.04
N GLY A 63 -19.65 -9.13 -11.55
CA GLY A 63 -19.88 -9.40 -12.99
C GLY A 63 -18.62 -9.48 -13.87
N GLN A 64 -17.42 -9.32 -13.32
CA GLN A 64 -16.15 -9.46 -14.02
C GLN A 64 -15.39 -10.72 -13.59
N LYS A 65 -14.58 -11.27 -14.50
CA LYS A 65 -13.70 -12.41 -14.20
C LYS A 65 -12.60 -11.98 -13.23
N ALA A 66 -12.19 -12.90 -12.35
CA ALA A 66 -11.02 -12.68 -11.48
C ALA A 66 -9.75 -12.41 -12.32
N PRO A 67 -8.93 -11.43 -11.92
CA PRO A 67 -7.74 -11.04 -12.67
C PRO A 67 -6.65 -12.11 -12.60
N ASP A 68 -5.83 -12.18 -13.65
CA ASP A 68 -4.70 -13.11 -13.77
C ASP A 68 -3.39 -12.44 -13.35
N ALA A 69 -2.49 -13.20 -12.73
CA ALA A 69 -1.15 -12.72 -12.40
C ALA A 69 -0.27 -12.65 -13.66
N GLN A 70 0.28 -11.47 -13.97
CA GLN A 70 1.08 -11.20 -15.16
C GLN A 70 2.58 -11.09 -14.87
N ALA A 71 2.93 -10.51 -13.73
CA ALA A 71 4.32 -10.36 -13.28
C ALA A 71 4.41 -10.49 -11.78
N VAL A 72 5.50 -11.06 -11.27
CA VAL A 72 5.73 -11.24 -9.83
C VAL A 72 7.18 -10.94 -9.49
N THR A 73 7.42 -10.28 -8.36
CA THR A 73 8.77 -10.08 -7.83
C THR A 73 8.76 -9.97 -6.31
N TRP A 74 9.79 -10.52 -5.67
CA TRP A 74 10.00 -10.34 -4.23
C TRP A 74 10.66 -9.00 -3.96
N ARG A 75 10.26 -8.33 -2.88
CA ARG A 75 11.08 -7.27 -2.30
C ARG A 75 12.41 -7.87 -1.83
N SER A 76 13.49 -7.09 -1.88
CA SER A 76 14.84 -7.55 -1.49
C SER A 76 14.96 -8.09 -0.06
N ASP A 77 14.06 -7.73 0.85
CA ASP A 77 13.97 -8.24 2.22
C ASP A 77 13.07 -9.48 2.39
N GLY A 78 12.38 -9.90 1.33
CA GLY A 78 11.43 -11.01 1.31
C GLY A 78 10.18 -10.79 2.16
N GLN A 79 9.87 -9.57 2.59
CA GLN A 79 8.68 -9.27 3.37
C GLN A 79 7.40 -9.23 2.52
N PHE A 80 7.52 -8.66 1.32
CA PHE A 80 6.42 -8.45 0.40
C PHE A 80 6.67 -9.13 -0.94
N LEU A 81 5.59 -9.65 -1.51
CA LEU A 81 5.51 -10.13 -2.87
C LEU A 81 4.71 -9.12 -3.70
N ALA A 82 5.36 -8.45 -4.65
CA ALA A 82 4.68 -7.59 -5.61
C ALA A 82 4.11 -8.44 -6.75
N VAL A 83 2.81 -8.30 -7.00
CA VAL A 83 2.10 -9.02 -8.06
C VAL A 83 1.40 -8.01 -8.96
N GLY A 84 1.74 -8.03 -10.25
CA GLY A 84 1.04 -7.31 -11.31
C GLY A 84 -0.12 -8.13 -11.83
N TRP A 85 -1.33 -7.58 -11.72
CA TRP A 85 -2.58 -8.23 -12.09
C TRP A 85 -3.11 -7.70 -13.43
N SER A 86 -3.88 -8.53 -14.12
CA SER A 86 -4.46 -8.19 -15.43
C SER A 86 -5.52 -7.09 -15.41
N ASP A 87 -5.95 -6.64 -14.23
CA ASP A 87 -6.82 -5.48 -14.04
C ASP A 87 -6.05 -4.14 -14.06
N GLY A 88 -4.73 -4.17 -14.27
CA GLY A 88 -3.89 -2.99 -14.33
C GLY A 88 -3.43 -2.49 -12.96
N PHE A 89 -3.47 -3.34 -11.92
CA PHE A 89 -2.93 -3.00 -10.60
C PHE A 89 -1.74 -3.87 -10.23
N VAL A 90 -0.70 -3.24 -9.66
CA VAL A 90 0.32 -3.95 -8.88
C VAL A 90 -0.10 -3.92 -7.42
N ARG A 91 -0.23 -5.10 -6.82
CA ARG A 91 -0.59 -5.28 -5.41
C ARG A 91 0.58 -5.83 -4.62
N LEU A 92 0.83 -5.23 -3.46
CA LEU A 92 1.88 -5.70 -2.54
C LEU A 92 1.28 -6.64 -1.51
N MET A 93 1.61 -7.92 -1.62
CA MET A 93 1.06 -8.99 -0.78
C MET A 93 2.03 -9.31 0.35
N GLY A 94 1.54 -9.31 1.60
CA GLY A 94 2.32 -9.76 2.74
C GLY A 94 2.31 -11.30 2.83
N LEU A 95 3.38 -11.88 3.39
CA LEU A 95 3.42 -13.32 3.68
C LEU A 95 2.40 -13.77 4.74
N GLU A 96 2.13 -12.90 5.71
CA GLU A 96 1.31 -13.21 6.89
C GLU A 96 -0.19 -12.98 6.67
N ASN A 97 -0.54 -12.19 5.65
CA ASN A 97 -1.91 -11.81 5.37
C ASN A 97 -2.14 -11.90 3.86
N ASN A 98 -3.15 -12.67 3.44
CA ASN A 98 -3.52 -12.84 2.02
C ASN A 98 -4.12 -11.56 1.40
N LYS A 99 -4.07 -10.42 2.10
CA LYS A 99 -4.58 -9.12 1.67
C LYS A 99 -3.45 -8.20 1.19
N ALA A 100 -3.77 -7.35 0.22
CA ALA A 100 -2.82 -6.39 -0.31
C ALA A 100 -2.60 -5.23 0.69
N ALA A 101 -1.34 -4.92 0.98
CA ALA A 101 -0.94 -3.74 1.74
C ALA A 101 -1.19 -2.46 0.95
N HIS A 102 -0.86 -2.52 -0.34
CA HIS A 102 -0.86 -1.38 -1.25
C HIS A 102 -1.39 -1.77 -2.62
N HIS A 103 -2.13 -0.84 -3.23
CA HIS A 103 -2.68 -0.93 -4.57
C HIS A 103 -2.06 0.17 -5.43
N ILE A 104 -1.29 -0.22 -6.43
CA ILE A 104 -0.59 0.70 -7.33
C ILE A 104 -1.24 0.56 -8.69
N LYS A 105 -2.02 1.57 -9.09
CA LYS A 105 -2.63 1.60 -10.42
C LYS A 105 -1.55 1.81 -11.48
N VAL A 106 -1.57 0.98 -12.52
CA VAL A 106 -0.62 1.00 -13.63
C VAL A 106 -1.29 1.51 -14.90
N GLY A 107 -0.92 2.73 -15.29
CA GLY A 107 -1.48 3.40 -16.47
C GLY A 107 -2.94 3.83 -16.33
N GLU A 108 -3.43 4.54 -17.33
CA GLU A 108 -4.84 4.95 -17.45
C GLU A 108 -5.61 4.09 -18.48
N SER A 109 -4.89 3.45 -19.41
CA SER A 109 -5.44 2.68 -20.52
C SER A 109 -5.83 1.26 -20.11
N SER A 110 -7.13 0.94 -20.18
CA SER A 110 -7.63 -0.42 -19.99
C SER A 110 -7.10 -1.35 -21.09
N GLY A 111 -6.27 -2.33 -20.72
CA GLY A 111 -5.76 -3.37 -21.64
C GLY A 111 -4.25 -3.56 -21.70
N ASN A 112 -3.46 -2.68 -21.07
CA ASN A 112 -2.00 -2.83 -21.02
C ASN A 112 -1.58 -3.98 -20.11
N LYS A 113 -0.72 -4.87 -20.61
CA LYS A 113 -0.15 -5.97 -19.81
C LYS A 113 1.09 -5.48 -19.07
N ILE A 114 1.21 -5.81 -17.79
CA ILE A 114 2.42 -5.60 -17.00
C ILE A 114 3.45 -6.64 -17.45
N THR A 115 4.57 -6.19 -18.02
CA THR A 115 5.59 -7.09 -18.59
C THR A 115 6.68 -7.43 -17.59
N HIS A 116 7.04 -6.50 -16.72
CA HIS A 116 8.14 -6.67 -15.77
C HIS A 116 7.96 -5.77 -14.54
N ILE A 117 8.34 -6.28 -13.36
CA ILE A 117 8.40 -5.50 -12.12
C ILE A 117 9.82 -5.63 -11.56
N GLY A 118 10.56 -4.53 -11.58
CA GLY A 118 11.85 -4.41 -10.90
C GLY A 118 11.64 -3.80 -9.51
N TRP A 119 12.18 -4.41 -8.46
CA TRP A 119 12.13 -3.86 -7.11
C TRP A 119 13.52 -3.91 -6.49
N ALA A 120 14.06 -2.74 -6.15
CA ALA A 120 15.38 -2.57 -5.57
C ALA A 120 15.32 -1.75 -4.29
N SER A 121 16.34 -1.90 -3.44
CA SER A 121 16.58 -1.00 -2.30
C SER A 121 17.89 -0.25 -2.53
N SER A 122 17.84 1.06 -2.36
CA SER A 122 18.99 1.97 -2.42
C SER A 122 19.26 2.53 -1.03
N SER A 123 20.49 2.37 -0.54
CA SER A 123 20.95 2.95 0.72
C SER A 123 21.21 4.45 0.56
N ILE A 124 20.62 5.18 1.50
CA ILE A 124 20.61 6.62 1.66
C ILE A 124 21.76 7.09 2.57
N ALA A 125 22.21 6.20 3.46
CA ALA A 125 23.24 6.47 4.45
C ALA A 125 24.58 6.85 3.80
N GLY A 126 25.07 8.06 4.10
CA GLY A 126 26.49 8.35 3.95
C GLY A 126 27.31 7.38 4.82
N LYS A 127 28.55 7.08 4.44
CA LYS A 127 29.43 6.18 5.21
C LYS A 127 29.55 6.52 6.71
N SER A 128 29.27 7.77 7.09
CA SER A 128 29.23 8.23 8.48
C SER A 128 27.98 7.81 9.25
N SER A 129 26.80 7.76 8.64
CA SER A 129 25.56 7.39 9.35
C SER A 129 25.41 5.88 9.50
N SER A 130 25.93 5.09 8.55
CA SER A 130 25.94 3.62 8.65
C SER A 130 26.85 3.14 9.79
N ALA A 131 27.98 3.81 10.03
CA ALA A 131 28.89 3.48 11.13
C ALA A 131 28.23 3.68 12.51
N VAL A 132 27.40 4.72 12.66
CA VAL A 132 26.65 4.99 13.90
C VAL A 132 25.50 3.99 14.07
N SER A 133 24.72 3.71 13.02
CA SER A 133 23.64 2.71 13.05
C SER A 133 24.15 1.29 13.36
N GLN A 134 25.32 0.94 12.81
CA GLN A 134 25.95 -0.37 12.98
C GLN A 134 26.58 -0.52 14.37
N ALA A 135 27.18 0.54 14.92
CA ALA A 135 27.67 0.58 16.30
C ALA A 135 26.54 0.51 17.35
N LEU A 136 25.36 1.09 17.06
CA LEU A 136 24.17 0.96 17.92
C LEU A 136 23.63 -0.48 17.95
N LYS A 137 23.75 -1.22 16.85
CA LYS A 137 23.35 -2.63 16.75
C LYS A 137 24.26 -3.55 17.57
N ASP A 138 25.57 -3.27 17.57
CA ASP A 138 26.56 -4.03 18.33
C ASP A 138 26.56 -3.67 19.83
N GLY A 139 26.04 -2.50 20.22
CA GLY A 139 26.01 -2.01 21.60
C GLY A 139 24.80 -2.44 22.45
N LEU A 140 23.79 -3.10 21.88
CA LEU A 140 22.58 -3.55 22.60
C LEU A 140 22.65 -5.03 23.02
N GLY A 141 23.80 -5.68 22.84
CA GLY A 141 23.99 -7.12 23.05
C GLY A 141 24.36 -7.56 24.46
N GLU A 142 25.17 -6.83 25.24
CA GLU A 142 25.64 -7.31 26.55
C GLU A 142 25.93 -6.16 27.53
N ASP A 143 25.49 -6.36 28.78
CA ASP A 143 25.73 -5.67 30.06
C ASP A 143 26.13 -4.16 30.09
N PRO A 144 25.38 -3.32 30.83
CA PRO A 144 25.60 -1.86 30.88
C PRO A 144 26.73 -1.47 31.86
N THR A 145 27.80 -2.25 31.96
CA THR A 145 28.95 -1.88 32.79
C THR A 145 30.26 -2.05 32.04
N ARG A 146 30.92 -0.90 31.79
CA ARG A 146 32.27 -0.70 31.23
C ARG A 146 32.39 -0.64 29.71
N ASN A 147 32.28 0.56 29.15
CA ASN A 147 33.46 1.37 28.80
C ASN A 147 33.00 2.72 28.23
N GLY A 148 33.51 3.79 28.84
CA GLY A 148 33.27 5.16 28.39
C GLY A 148 34.09 5.46 27.14
N ASP A 149 33.48 5.29 25.98
CA ASP A 149 33.72 6.11 24.79
C ASP A 149 32.53 5.95 23.82
N GLY A 150 31.35 6.39 24.26
CA GLY A 150 30.15 6.38 23.43
C GLY A 150 30.27 7.47 22.36
N LEU A 151 30.51 7.07 21.10
CA LEU A 151 30.42 7.95 19.94
C LEU A 151 29.14 8.81 20.02
N PRO A 152 29.21 10.11 19.66
CA PRO A 152 28.07 11.00 19.81
C PRO A 152 26.91 10.50 18.95
N LEU A 153 25.78 10.22 19.60
CA LEU A 153 24.49 10.06 18.95
C LEU A 153 24.30 11.21 17.96
N ASP A 154 23.95 10.91 16.71
CA ASP A 154 23.59 11.92 15.71
C ASP A 154 22.24 12.53 16.12
N LEU A 155 22.28 13.43 17.11
CA LEU A 155 21.13 14.05 17.73
C LEU A 155 20.21 14.71 16.69
N PRO A 156 20.70 15.43 15.66
CA PRO A 156 19.84 15.90 14.56
C PRO A 156 19.04 14.80 13.88
N ARG A 157 19.66 13.65 13.61
CA ARG A 157 18.99 12.51 12.97
C ARG A 157 17.94 11.88 13.88
N GLU A 158 18.29 11.63 15.14
CA GLU A 158 17.35 11.08 16.13
C GLU A 158 16.15 12.00 16.34
N LEU A 159 16.36 13.32 16.40
CA LEU A 159 15.28 14.30 16.49
C LEU A 159 14.41 14.33 15.22
N THR A 160 15.00 14.13 14.05
CA THR A 160 14.27 14.11 12.77
C THR A 160 13.33 12.90 12.67
N PHE A 161 13.80 11.73 13.12
CA PHE A 161 13.05 10.47 13.05
C PHE A 161 12.32 10.12 14.34
N LEU A 162 12.37 10.96 15.37
CA LEU A 162 11.60 10.79 16.60
C LEU A 162 10.12 10.61 16.25
N GLU A 163 9.55 9.43 16.52
CA GLU A 163 8.16 9.13 16.17
C GLU A 163 7.22 9.34 17.36
N VAL A 164 6.59 10.52 17.41
CA VAL A 164 5.55 10.84 18.41
C VAL A 164 4.33 9.94 18.25
N ASP A 165 4.11 9.41 17.04
CA ASP A 165 3.00 8.52 16.70
C ASP A 165 3.01 7.22 17.53
N THR A 166 4.19 6.76 17.96
CA THR A 166 4.36 5.56 18.79
C THR A 166 3.86 5.74 20.22
N ALA A 167 3.80 6.98 20.71
CA ALA A 167 3.27 7.32 22.03
C ALA A 167 1.73 7.42 22.04
N LEU A 168 1.09 7.46 20.87
CA LEU A 168 -0.37 7.55 20.77
C LEU A 168 -1.04 6.17 20.86
N PRO A 169 -2.24 6.06 21.47
CA PRO A 169 -2.98 4.79 21.53
C PRO A 169 -3.30 4.27 20.13
N LYS A 170 -2.94 3.02 19.79
CA LYS A 170 -3.14 2.44 18.46
C LYS A 170 -4.57 2.64 17.91
N ILE A 171 -4.70 2.94 16.62
CA ILE A 171 -5.99 3.12 15.94
C ILE A 171 -6.87 1.86 16.10
N SER A 172 -8.14 2.06 16.44
CA SER A 172 -9.11 0.97 16.64
C SER A 172 -9.65 0.41 15.31
N PRO A 173 -9.97 -0.89 15.23
CA PRO A 173 -10.70 -1.44 14.09
C PRO A 173 -12.08 -0.79 13.93
N LEU A 174 -12.53 -0.67 12.68
CA LEU A 174 -13.87 -0.21 12.35
C LEU A 174 -14.89 -1.34 12.52
N PRO A 175 -16.18 -1.04 12.81
CA PRO A 175 -17.22 -2.05 12.93
C PRO A 175 -17.43 -2.84 11.63
N SER A 176 -17.62 -4.15 11.71
CA SER A 176 -17.84 -4.99 10.52
C SER A 176 -19.25 -4.86 9.93
N SER A 177 -20.24 -4.46 10.73
CA SER A 177 -21.66 -4.38 10.36
C SER A 177 -21.96 -3.38 9.24
N SER A 178 -21.19 -2.30 9.16
CA SER A 178 -21.43 -1.17 8.24
C SER A 178 -20.31 -0.97 7.20
N ALA A 179 -19.47 -1.99 7.01
CA ALA A 179 -18.21 -1.85 6.26
C ALA A 179 -18.40 -1.74 4.73
N GLY A 180 -19.52 -2.18 4.18
CA GLY A 180 -19.72 -2.24 2.73
C GLY A 180 -18.86 -3.33 2.07
N SER A 181 -18.86 -3.40 0.73
CA SER A 181 -18.24 -4.48 -0.05
C SER A 181 -16.81 -4.19 -0.55
N GLY A 182 -16.22 -3.05 -0.17
CA GLY A 182 -14.90 -2.64 -0.62
C GLY A 182 -13.76 -3.40 0.07
N GLU A 183 -12.58 -3.47 -0.56
CA GLU A 183 -11.41 -4.10 0.07
C GLU A 183 -10.92 -3.33 1.31
N ASP A 184 -11.03 -1.99 1.30
CA ASP A 184 -10.71 -1.12 2.44
C ASP A 184 -11.58 -1.43 3.66
N ALA A 185 -12.85 -1.80 3.43
CA ALA A 185 -13.77 -2.26 4.44
C ALA A 185 -13.21 -3.48 5.19
N LEU A 186 -12.61 -4.42 4.47
CA LEU A 186 -12.08 -5.65 5.04
C LEU A 186 -10.74 -5.44 5.75
N VAL A 187 -9.94 -4.44 5.37
CA VAL A 187 -8.64 -4.20 5.99
C VAL A 187 -8.79 -3.43 7.30
N PHE A 188 -9.64 -2.40 7.33
CA PHE A 188 -9.81 -1.56 8.52
C PHE A 188 -10.72 -2.15 9.59
N THR A 189 -11.48 -3.20 9.29
CA THR A 189 -12.32 -3.93 10.27
C THR A 189 -11.56 -4.97 11.10
N LEU A 190 -10.38 -5.39 10.64
CA LEU A 190 -9.56 -6.39 11.34
C LEU A 190 -8.39 -5.73 12.05
N ARG A 191 -8.14 -6.13 13.30
CA ARG A 191 -6.99 -5.64 14.06
C ARG A 191 -5.66 -5.99 13.38
N THR A 192 -5.53 -7.21 12.85
CA THR A 192 -4.36 -7.63 12.07
C THR A 192 -4.16 -6.80 10.80
N GLY A 193 -5.24 -6.33 10.16
CA GLY A 193 -5.19 -5.46 9.00
C GLY A 193 -4.69 -4.05 9.37
N ILE A 194 -5.18 -3.49 10.47
CA ILE A 194 -4.70 -2.20 10.99
C ILE A 194 -3.24 -2.29 11.42
N ASP A 195 -2.88 -3.29 12.22
CA ASP A 195 -1.51 -3.47 12.69
C ASP A 195 -0.55 -3.75 11.53
N PHE A 196 -1.03 -4.28 10.40
CA PHE A 196 -0.25 -4.45 9.18
C PHE A 196 -0.07 -3.15 8.38
N LEU A 197 -1.13 -2.32 8.27
CA LEU A 197 -1.05 -1.05 7.55
C LEU A 197 -0.30 0.04 8.33
N PHE A 198 -0.48 0.12 9.64
CA PHE A 198 0.09 1.16 10.51
C PHE A 198 1.27 0.63 11.33
N GLN A 199 2.21 -0.07 10.68
CA GLN A 199 3.48 -0.44 11.30
C GLN A 199 4.39 0.78 11.40
N PRO A 200 4.99 1.05 12.57
CA PRO A 200 6.03 2.06 12.65
C PRO A 200 7.23 1.57 11.83
N PRO A 201 7.80 2.42 10.96
CA PRO A 201 9.00 2.07 10.20
C PRO A 201 10.15 1.76 11.16
N LYS A 202 10.94 0.74 10.83
CA LYS A 202 12.14 0.43 11.61
C LYS A 202 13.21 1.50 11.39
N PRO A 203 14.08 1.79 12.37
CA PRO A 203 15.16 2.76 12.20
C PRO A 203 16.05 2.49 10.96
N GLU A 204 16.23 1.22 10.63
CA GLU A 204 17.01 0.73 9.49
C GLU A 204 16.38 1.07 8.14
N GLU A 205 15.05 1.24 8.09
CA GLU A 205 14.30 1.57 6.87
C GLU A 205 14.42 3.05 6.51
N TYR A 206 14.72 3.94 7.47
CA TYR A 206 14.94 5.36 7.19
C TYR A 206 16.19 5.61 6.32
N ASP A 207 17.14 4.68 6.35
CA ASP A 207 18.37 4.73 5.55
C ASP A 207 18.21 4.03 4.18
N GLN A 208 17.00 3.65 3.79
CA GLN A 208 16.75 2.92 2.55
C GLN A 208 15.61 3.53 1.74
N VAL A 209 15.82 3.71 0.43
CA VAL A 209 14.75 3.96 -0.54
C VAL A 209 14.48 2.65 -1.26
N SER A 210 13.29 2.09 -1.09
CA SER A 210 12.83 1.04 -2.00
C SER A 210 12.30 1.69 -3.28
N VAL A 211 12.86 1.32 -4.43
CA VAL A 211 12.51 1.80 -5.76
C VAL A 211 11.86 0.66 -6.54
N MET A 212 10.68 0.91 -7.09
CA MET A 212 9.97 -0.05 -7.92
C MET A 212 9.74 0.53 -9.30
N ILE A 213 10.07 -0.25 -10.33
CA ILE A 213 9.93 0.11 -11.73
C ILE A 213 9.05 -0.94 -12.40
N ILE A 214 7.91 -0.49 -12.90
CA ILE A 214 6.92 -1.34 -13.57
C ILE A 214 6.97 -1.03 -15.05
N GLY A 215 7.20 -2.05 -15.87
CA GLY A 215 7.12 -1.96 -17.33
C GLY A 215 5.81 -2.51 -17.86
N THR A 216 5.26 -1.87 -18.88
CA THR A 216 4.04 -2.30 -19.57
C THR A 216 4.29 -2.60 -21.04
N SER A 217 3.35 -3.33 -21.65
CA SER A 217 3.44 -3.81 -23.03
C SER A 217 3.43 -2.69 -24.08
N ASP A 218 2.92 -1.51 -23.75
CA ASP A 218 2.93 -0.30 -24.59
C ASP A 218 4.23 0.52 -24.45
N GLY A 219 5.20 0.03 -23.67
CA GLY A 219 6.49 0.68 -23.47
C GLY A 219 6.45 1.84 -22.48
N GLN A 220 5.44 1.92 -21.61
CA GLN A 220 5.46 2.81 -20.46
C GLN A 220 6.23 2.18 -19.30
N LEU A 221 6.96 3.03 -18.58
CA LEU A 221 7.68 2.73 -17.35
C LEU A 221 7.04 3.55 -16.23
N GLN A 222 6.52 2.89 -15.21
CA GLN A 222 6.04 3.58 -14.01
C GLN A 222 7.04 3.41 -12.88
N LEU A 223 7.41 4.53 -12.27
CA LEU A 223 8.32 4.59 -11.15
C LEU A 223 7.54 4.87 -9.86
N SER A 224 7.76 4.06 -8.84
CA SER A 224 7.32 4.33 -7.47
C SER A 224 8.48 4.15 -6.47
N ILE A 225 8.37 4.82 -5.33
CA ILE A 225 9.31 4.73 -4.21
C ILE A 225 8.56 4.41 -2.91
N TYR A 226 9.27 3.85 -1.93
CA TYR A 226 8.72 3.44 -0.62
C TYR A 226 7.40 2.68 -0.76
N ASP A 227 7.47 1.61 -1.55
CA ASP A 227 6.43 0.62 -1.77
C ASP A 227 5.23 1.11 -2.59
N SER A 228 4.66 2.30 -2.36
CA SER A 228 3.45 2.75 -3.05
C SER A 228 3.44 4.18 -3.57
N PHE A 229 4.44 5.02 -3.26
CA PHE A 229 4.42 6.41 -3.68
C PHE A 229 4.83 6.54 -5.15
N ILE A 230 3.84 6.80 -6.03
CA ILE A 230 4.06 6.90 -7.48
C ILE A 230 4.74 8.23 -7.80
N ILE A 231 5.92 8.18 -8.44
CA ILE A 231 6.62 9.35 -8.97
C ILE A 231 6.03 9.74 -10.32
N GLY A 232 5.75 8.77 -11.18
CA GLY A 232 5.11 9.02 -12.47
C GLY A 232 5.40 7.95 -13.51
N SER A 233 4.85 8.15 -14.71
CA SER A 233 5.09 7.33 -15.89
C SER A 233 6.06 8.02 -16.86
N PHE A 234 6.87 7.21 -17.54
CA PHE A 234 7.88 7.61 -18.51
C PHE A 234 7.79 6.70 -19.73
N GLN A 235 7.99 7.24 -20.93
CA GLN A 235 8.08 6.41 -22.13
C GLN A 235 9.48 5.82 -22.24
N CYS A 236 9.58 4.51 -22.52
CA CYS A 236 10.85 3.90 -22.91
C CYS A 236 11.46 4.61 -24.13
N PRO A 237 12.78 4.76 -24.21
CA PRO A 237 13.43 5.24 -25.43
C PRO A 237 13.00 4.38 -26.63
N GLN A 238 12.52 5.01 -27.70
CA GLN A 238 12.11 4.29 -28.91
C GLN A 238 13.36 3.75 -29.61
N ILE A 239 13.49 2.42 -29.62
CA ILE A 239 14.57 1.72 -30.33
C ILE A 239 14.25 1.67 -31.83
N ASN A 240 13.00 1.35 -32.16
CA ASN A 240 12.49 1.28 -33.52
C ASN A 240 11.20 2.11 -33.68
N PRO A 241 11.02 2.83 -34.80
CA PRO A 241 9.84 3.68 -35.01
C PRO A 241 8.53 2.90 -35.17
N SER A 242 8.60 1.60 -35.43
CA SER A 242 7.47 0.70 -35.73
C SER A 242 7.06 -0.21 -34.57
N SER A 243 7.79 -0.22 -33.45
CA SER A 243 7.54 -1.09 -32.28
C SER A 243 7.72 -0.33 -30.97
N SER A 244 6.88 -0.62 -29.98
CA SER A 244 7.04 -0.10 -28.61
C SER A 244 8.07 -0.95 -27.86
N SER A 245 9.17 -0.34 -27.45
CA SER A 245 10.21 -1.00 -26.66
C SER A 245 9.74 -1.27 -25.23
N GLN A 246 9.88 -2.51 -24.76
CA GLN A 246 9.37 -3.01 -23.47
C GLN A 246 10.52 -3.25 -22.48
N LEU A 247 10.25 -3.05 -21.19
CA LEU A 247 11.18 -3.40 -20.12
C LEU A 247 11.25 -4.92 -19.96
N ILE A 248 12.48 -5.44 -19.91
CA ILE A 248 12.76 -6.87 -19.83
C ILE A 248 13.50 -7.24 -18.55
N LEU A 249 14.48 -6.44 -18.14
CA LEU A 249 15.21 -6.64 -16.88
C LEU A 249 15.48 -5.32 -16.18
N HIS A 250 15.62 -5.38 -14.87
CA HIS A 250 16.02 -4.28 -14.00
C HIS A 250 17.15 -4.75 -13.09
N ALA A 251 18.21 -3.97 -13.00
CA ALA A 251 19.31 -4.18 -12.07
C ALA A 251 19.63 -2.89 -11.31
N SER A 252 20.11 -3.07 -10.09
CA SER A 252 20.37 -1.99 -9.13
C SER A 252 21.57 -2.33 -8.26
N HIS A 253 22.15 -1.33 -7.62
CA HIS A 253 23.11 -1.54 -6.55
C HIS A 253 22.76 -0.64 -5.36
N PRO A 254 22.72 -1.15 -4.11
CA PRO A 254 22.25 -0.38 -2.96
C PRO A 254 22.97 0.96 -2.77
N GLN A 255 24.26 1.05 -3.04
CA GLN A 255 25.03 2.28 -2.84
C GLN A 255 25.02 3.24 -4.05
N VAL A 256 24.11 3.07 -5.00
CA VAL A 256 24.06 3.84 -6.25
C VAL A 256 22.63 4.33 -6.49
N SER A 257 22.47 5.61 -6.83
CA SER A 257 21.16 6.23 -7.09
C SER A 257 20.61 5.92 -8.48
N THR A 258 21.48 5.63 -9.45
CA THR A 258 21.11 5.24 -10.82
C THR A 258 20.72 3.76 -10.85
N GLN A 259 19.64 3.44 -11.56
CA GLN A 259 19.23 2.05 -11.85
C GLN A 259 19.57 1.70 -13.30
N ALA A 260 19.72 0.43 -13.61
CA ALA A 260 19.97 -0.08 -14.95
C ALA A 260 18.75 -0.82 -15.50
N LEU A 261 18.28 -0.43 -16.68
CA LEU A 261 17.15 -1.04 -17.38
C LEU A 261 17.63 -1.75 -18.64
N LEU A 262 17.15 -2.96 -18.89
CA LEU A 262 17.32 -3.64 -20.16
C LEU A 262 15.99 -3.62 -20.91
N VAL A 263 15.99 -3.01 -22.10
CA VAL A 263 14.81 -2.77 -22.92
C VAL A 263 14.99 -3.48 -24.27
N ALA A 264 13.93 -4.09 -24.80
CA ALA A 264 13.92 -4.54 -26.20
C ALA A 264 12.51 -4.46 -26.80
N ASP A 265 12.43 -4.64 -28.13
CA ASP A 265 11.17 -4.54 -28.87
C ASP A 265 10.19 -5.69 -28.60
N LYS A 266 10.74 -6.84 -28.19
CA LYS A 266 9.96 -8.03 -27.81
C LYS A 266 10.46 -8.53 -26.47
N SER A 267 9.53 -8.87 -25.59
CA SER A 267 9.86 -9.53 -24.32
C SER A 267 10.50 -10.90 -24.56
N GLU A 268 9.92 -11.74 -25.41
CA GLU A 268 10.48 -13.06 -25.73
C GLU A 268 11.33 -13.03 -27.01
N GLU A 269 12.50 -13.67 -26.93
CA GLU A 269 13.40 -13.88 -28.06
C GLU A 269 13.70 -12.60 -28.88
N PRO A 270 14.18 -11.51 -28.25
CA PRO A 270 14.58 -10.30 -28.99
C PRO A 270 15.86 -10.56 -29.79
N GLU A 271 15.96 -9.90 -30.95
CA GLU A 271 17.19 -9.90 -31.74
C GLU A 271 18.28 -9.06 -31.08
N GLU A 272 17.90 -7.96 -30.43
CA GLU A 272 18.80 -7.00 -29.81
C GLU A 272 18.22 -6.44 -28.53
N VAL A 273 19.10 -6.08 -27.59
CA VAL A 273 18.71 -5.50 -26.31
C VAL A 273 19.45 -4.19 -26.08
N HIS A 274 18.83 -3.27 -25.35
CA HIS A 274 19.38 -1.94 -25.10
C HIS A 274 19.48 -1.70 -23.59
N LEU A 275 20.68 -1.35 -23.14
CA LEU A 275 20.93 -0.92 -21.77
C LEU A 275 20.62 0.57 -21.65
N VAL A 276 19.71 0.93 -20.74
CA VAL A 276 19.29 2.31 -20.48
C VAL A 276 19.46 2.59 -18.98
N PRO A 277 20.38 3.48 -18.58
CA PRO A 277 20.44 3.91 -17.19
C PRO A 277 19.28 4.88 -16.89
N ILE A 278 18.69 4.76 -15.71
CA ILE A 278 17.70 5.71 -15.18
C ILE A 278 18.27 6.37 -13.92
N ASP A 279 18.49 7.67 -14.01
CA ASP A 279 19.03 8.48 -12.95
C ASP A 279 17.93 8.97 -12.03
N LEU A 280 18.15 8.82 -10.73
CA LEU A 280 17.28 9.30 -9.65
C LEU A 280 18.05 10.29 -8.75
N PRO A 281 18.40 11.50 -9.24
CA PRO A 281 19.26 12.44 -8.49
C PRO A 281 18.68 12.85 -7.14
N PHE A 282 17.36 12.82 -6.99
CA PHE A 282 16.67 13.11 -5.73
C PHE A 282 17.03 12.14 -4.59
N ILE A 283 17.47 10.91 -4.89
CA ILE A 283 17.97 9.95 -3.89
C ILE A 283 19.32 10.41 -3.34
N SER A 284 20.20 10.93 -4.22
CA SER A 284 21.56 11.35 -3.83
C SER A 284 21.63 12.75 -3.21
N SER A 285 20.69 13.64 -3.53
CA SER A 285 20.74 15.06 -3.16
C SER A 285 20.15 15.36 -1.77
N HIS A 286 19.02 14.76 -1.41
CA HIS A 286 18.35 15.01 -0.12
C HIS A 286 17.88 13.72 0.56
N PRO A 287 18.83 12.87 0.96
CA PRO A 287 18.58 11.55 1.54
C PRO A 287 17.59 11.52 2.73
N ILE A 288 17.83 12.35 3.74
CA ILE A 288 17.12 12.33 5.04
C ILE A 288 15.67 12.81 4.89
N ASN A 289 15.44 13.84 4.08
CA ASN A 289 14.11 14.39 3.86
C ASN A 289 13.22 13.42 3.08
N LEU A 290 13.81 12.59 2.21
CA LEU A 290 13.06 11.71 1.34
C LEU A 290 12.39 10.57 2.11
N SER A 291 13.09 9.95 3.08
CA SER A 291 12.53 8.86 3.89
C SER A 291 11.47 9.37 4.86
N LEU A 292 11.71 10.51 5.51
CA LEU A 292 10.72 11.16 6.36
C LEU A 292 9.47 11.55 5.54
N LEU A 293 9.66 12.19 4.39
CA LEU A 293 8.57 12.60 3.50
C LEU A 293 7.76 11.38 3.08
N ALA A 294 8.38 10.33 2.55
CA ALA A 294 7.67 9.16 2.08
C ALA A 294 6.91 8.43 3.20
N SER A 295 7.53 8.24 4.36
CA SER A 295 6.87 7.64 5.53
C SER A 295 5.63 8.43 5.94
N LYS A 296 5.76 9.75 6.11
CA LYS A 296 4.66 10.60 6.57
C LYS A 296 3.55 10.76 5.53
N LEU A 297 3.87 10.85 4.24
CA LEU A 297 2.86 10.88 3.18
C LEU A 297 2.11 9.55 3.05
N THR A 298 2.81 8.43 3.16
CA THR A 298 2.20 7.09 3.08
C THR A 298 1.25 6.87 4.26
N THR A 299 1.65 7.27 5.47
CA THR A 299 0.79 7.22 6.65
C THR A 299 -0.41 8.17 6.51
N LEU A 300 -0.22 9.37 5.98
CA LEU A 300 -1.33 10.30 5.70
C LEU A 300 -2.34 9.71 4.69
N GLN A 301 -1.87 9.07 3.62
CA GLN A 301 -2.74 8.37 2.66
C GLN A 301 -3.55 7.26 3.32
N LYS A 302 -2.93 6.46 4.18
CA LYS A 302 -3.60 5.39 4.94
C LYS A 302 -4.66 5.98 5.90
N LEU A 303 -4.35 7.08 6.59
CA LEU A 303 -5.28 7.76 7.49
C LEU A 303 -6.47 8.38 6.74
N LEU A 304 -6.26 8.98 5.57
CA LEU A 304 -7.35 9.54 4.76
C LEU A 304 -8.32 8.45 4.27
N ARG A 305 -7.80 7.28 3.88
CA ARG A 305 -8.63 6.10 3.56
C ARG A 305 -9.42 5.63 4.77
N TYR A 306 -8.77 5.55 5.93
CA TYR A 306 -9.43 5.19 7.19
C TYR A 306 -10.53 6.20 7.58
N LEU A 307 -10.27 7.51 7.44
CA LEU A 307 -11.25 8.58 7.69
C LEU A 307 -12.45 8.50 6.73
N LYS A 308 -12.22 8.21 5.44
CA LYS A 308 -13.31 8.01 4.49
C LYS A 308 -14.18 6.82 4.88
N GLN A 309 -13.56 5.72 5.30
CA GLN A 309 -14.32 4.56 5.76
C GLN A 309 -15.09 4.87 7.05
N ALA A 310 -14.46 5.50 8.05
CA ALA A 310 -15.12 5.93 9.28
C ALA A 310 -16.32 6.85 9.02
N GLN A 311 -16.17 7.80 8.08
CA GLN A 311 -17.24 8.69 7.64
C GLN A 311 -18.43 7.93 7.04
N LEU A 312 -18.19 6.88 6.25
CA LEU A 312 -19.27 6.03 5.71
C LEU A 312 -19.98 5.25 6.82
N HIS A 313 -19.23 4.70 7.78
CA HIS A 313 -19.83 4.03 8.95
C HIS A 313 -20.71 5.00 9.76
N MET A 314 -20.24 6.23 9.99
CA MET A 314 -21.01 7.26 10.70
C MET A 314 -22.33 7.57 10.01
N GLN A 315 -22.34 7.67 8.67
CA GLN A 315 -23.57 7.86 7.89
C GLN A 315 -24.54 6.67 8.01
N VAL A 316 -24.02 5.44 7.99
CA VAL A 316 -24.85 4.24 8.13
C VAL A 316 -25.49 4.18 9.52
N GLU A 317 -24.72 4.41 10.58
CA GLU A 317 -25.27 4.39 11.95
C GLU A 317 -26.29 5.53 12.15
N TRP A 318 -26.02 6.73 11.61
CA TRP A 318 -27.02 7.81 11.60
C TRP A 318 -28.32 7.39 10.93
N ARG A 319 -28.26 6.80 9.73
CA ARG A 319 -29.44 6.34 9.00
C ARG A 319 -30.21 5.27 9.78
N ASN A 320 -29.51 4.36 10.44
CA ASN A 320 -30.12 3.32 11.29
C ASN A 320 -30.95 3.92 12.43
N THR A 321 -30.53 5.06 13.01
CA THR A 321 -31.29 5.74 14.07
C THR A 321 -32.60 6.35 13.56
N ARG A 322 -32.73 6.64 12.25
CA ARG A 322 -33.88 7.38 11.71
C ARG A 322 -34.87 6.56 10.92
N GLU A 323 -34.41 5.58 10.14
CA GLU A 323 -35.27 4.84 9.21
C GLU A 323 -36.47 4.17 9.90
N LEU A 324 -36.22 3.48 11.02
CA LEU A 324 -37.26 2.75 11.74
C LEU A 324 -38.21 3.71 12.50
N PRO A 325 -37.73 4.66 13.32
CA PRO A 325 -38.61 5.64 13.98
C PRO A 325 -39.48 6.43 13.00
N THR A 326 -38.91 6.86 11.87
CA THR A 326 -39.66 7.61 10.85
C THR A 326 -40.85 6.81 10.30
N ARG A 327 -40.72 5.48 10.17
CA ARG A 327 -41.84 4.62 9.75
C ARG A 327 -42.95 4.54 10.79
N PHE A 328 -42.60 4.48 12.08
CA PHE A 328 -43.58 4.50 13.17
C PHE A 328 -44.28 5.86 13.30
N LEU A 329 -43.58 6.97 13.03
CA LEU A 329 -44.18 8.30 13.05
C LEU A 329 -45.11 8.52 11.85
N ARG A 330 -44.71 8.12 10.64
CA ARG A 330 -45.55 8.20 9.44
C ARG A 330 -46.83 7.38 9.52
N SER A 331 -46.86 6.31 10.32
CA SER A 331 -48.06 5.48 10.45
C SER A 331 -49.21 6.18 11.18
N ILE A 332 -48.93 7.20 12.00
CA ILE A 332 -49.94 7.94 12.77
C ILE A 332 -50.20 9.35 12.21
N GLU A 333 -49.27 9.91 11.43
CA GLU A 333 -49.41 11.26 10.85
C GLU A 333 -50.74 11.44 10.10
N GLY A 334 -51.13 10.48 9.25
CA GLY A 334 -52.39 10.55 8.51
C GLY A 334 -53.65 10.56 9.40
N ASP A 335 -53.64 9.83 10.50
CA ASP A 335 -54.79 9.78 11.42
C ASP A 335 -54.90 11.07 12.24
N LEU A 336 -53.77 11.69 12.60
CA LEU A 336 -53.73 12.97 13.30
C LEU A 336 -54.15 14.15 12.41
N GLU A 337 -53.80 14.13 11.12
CA GLU A 337 -54.20 15.15 10.16
C GLU A 337 -55.72 15.20 9.94
N ASN A 338 -56.39 14.06 10.07
CA ASN A 338 -57.83 13.92 9.86
C ASN A 338 -58.69 14.30 11.08
N LEU A 339 -58.08 14.67 12.22
CA LEU A 339 -58.82 15.08 13.41
C LEU A 339 -59.51 16.44 13.22
N GLU A 340 -60.83 16.49 13.49
CA GLU A 340 -61.62 17.73 13.43
C GLU A 340 -61.19 18.75 14.50
N THR A 341 -60.83 18.27 15.70
CA THR A 341 -60.35 19.08 16.83
C THR A 341 -59.20 18.39 17.56
N GLY A 342 -58.17 19.14 17.96
CA GLY A 342 -56.99 18.61 18.65
C GLY A 342 -55.67 18.76 17.88
N PRO A 343 -54.60 18.08 18.31
CA PRO A 343 -53.28 18.18 17.71
C PRO A 343 -53.23 17.47 16.34
N ARG A 344 -52.83 18.21 15.30
CA ARG A 344 -52.73 17.70 13.92
C ARG A 344 -51.38 17.08 13.55
N SER A 345 -50.46 16.98 14.52
CA SER A 345 -49.16 16.36 14.31
C SER A 345 -48.67 15.67 15.58
N ILE A 346 -47.72 14.75 15.43
CA ILE A 346 -47.28 13.86 16.50
C ILE A 346 -46.57 14.60 17.65
N VAL A 347 -45.84 15.68 17.35
CA VAL A 347 -45.11 16.47 18.35
C VAL A 347 -46.06 17.13 19.35
N PRO A 348 -47.03 17.98 18.94
CA PRO A 348 -48.05 18.51 19.85
C PRO A 348 -48.88 17.43 20.54
N ALA A 349 -49.13 16.29 19.89
CA ALA A 349 -49.92 15.22 20.46
C ALA A 349 -49.20 14.51 21.63
N LEU A 350 -47.92 14.17 21.46
CA LEU A 350 -47.09 13.60 22.53
C LEU A 350 -46.75 14.63 23.60
N TYR A 351 -46.57 15.90 23.23
CA TYR A 351 -46.36 16.99 24.18
C TYR A 351 -47.59 17.16 25.09
N HIS A 352 -48.80 17.18 24.51
CA HIS A 352 -50.06 17.22 25.27
C HIS A 352 -50.19 16.03 26.20
N LEU A 353 -49.87 14.82 25.72
CA LEU A 353 -49.89 13.60 26.54
C LEU A 353 -48.91 13.71 27.73
N ALA A 354 -47.69 14.19 27.50
CA ALA A 354 -46.68 14.32 28.54
C ALA A 354 -47.08 15.34 29.64
N VAL A 355 -47.76 16.43 29.28
CA VAL A 355 -48.13 17.50 30.22
C VAL A 355 -49.47 17.21 30.92
N THR A 356 -50.45 16.64 30.22
CA THR A 356 -51.82 16.50 30.73
C THR A 356 -52.18 15.08 31.14
N GLY A 357 -51.38 14.08 30.74
CA GLY A 357 -51.69 12.66 30.88
C GLY A 357 -52.82 12.17 29.96
N HIS A 358 -53.45 13.04 29.18
CA HIS A 358 -54.52 12.68 28.26
C HIS A 358 -53.98 12.29 26.88
N ALA A 359 -54.31 11.08 26.42
CA ALA A 359 -54.02 10.63 25.05
C ALA A 359 -55.27 10.79 24.17
N TYR A 360 -55.13 11.50 23.05
CA TYR A 360 -56.17 11.51 22.01
C TYR A 360 -56.34 10.11 21.40
N GLU A 361 -57.54 9.81 20.91
CA GLU A 361 -57.89 8.46 20.44
C GLU A 361 -56.90 7.87 19.42
N PRO A 362 -56.46 8.58 18.36
CA PRO A 362 -55.47 8.03 17.43
C PRO A 362 -54.11 7.73 18.08
N VAL A 363 -53.69 8.55 19.05
CA VAL A 363 -52.44 8.33 19.81
C VAL A 363 -52.58 7.13 20.73
N ARG A 364 -53.74 6.95 21.36
CA ARG A 364 -54.03 5.81 22.24
C ARG A 364 -54.03 4.50 21.45
N GLU A 365 -54.74 4.45 20.32
CA GLU A 365 -54.75 3.29 19.42
C GLU A 365 -53.35 3.00 18.88
N TRP A 366 -52.61 4.02 18.44
CA TRP A 366 -51.25 3.84 17.97
C TRP A 366 -50.30 3.30 19.05
N LEU A 367 -50.35 3.82 20.29
CA LEU A 367 -49.49 3.37 21.39
C LEU A 367 -49.79 1.91 21.79
N VAL A 368 -51.07 1.54 21.87
CA VAL A 368 -51.50 0.23 22.37
C VAL A 368 -51.48 -0.85 21.29
N GLU A 369 -51.92 -0.54 20.07
CA GLU A 369 -52.16 -1.54 19.02
C GLU A 369 -51.06 -1.57 17.94
N SER A 370 -50.57 -0.41 17.49
CA SER A 370 -49.61 -0.33 16.38
C SER A 370 -48.16 -0.42 16.86
N LEU A 371 -47.75 0.48 17.76
CA LEU A 371 -46.42 0.49 18.34
C LEU A 371 -46.28 -0.67 19.34
N ALA A 372 -47.13 -0.69 20.37
CA ALA A 372 -47.12 -1.67 21.44
C ALA A 372 -45.73 -1.88 22.09
N GLU A 373 -45.61 -2.84 23.01
CA GLU A 373 -44.32 -3.16 23.64
C GLU A 373 -43.27 -3.63 22.62
N ARG A 374 -43.69 -4.39 21.60
CA ARG A 374 -42.76 -4.97 20.62
C ARG A 374 -42.17 -3.93 19.67
N GLY A 375 -42.97 -2.98 19.19
CA GLY A 375 -42.49 -1.89 18.35
C GLY A 375 -41.62 -0.93 19.13
N HIS A 376 -42.00 -0.59 20.38
CA HIS A 376 -41.17 0.17 21.31
C HIS A 376 -39.78 -0.45 21.49
N LYS A 377 -39.68 -1.74 21.85
CA LYS A 377 -38.38 -2.43 22.03
C LYS A 377 -37.50 -2.39 20.77
N ARG A 378 -38.10 -2.39 19.58
CA ARG A 378 -37.35 -2.29 18.31
C ARG A 378 -36.89 -0.87 18.04
N TRP A 379 -37.74 0.12 18.29
CA TRP A 379 -37.39 1.52 18.21
C TRP A 379 -36.23 1.83 19.16
N ASP A 380 -36.39 1.50 20.45
CA ASP A 380 -35.39 1.70 21.49
C ASP A 380 -34.03 1.13 21.09
N LYS A 381 -34.01 -0.15 20.72
CA LYS A 381 -32.78 -0.83 20.27
C LYS A 381 -32.15 -0.15 19.06
N ALA A 382 -32.93 0.29 18.07
CA ALA A 382 -32.42 0.91 16.86
C ALA A 382 -31.75 2.27 17.14
N VAL A 383 -32.41 3.11 17.95
CA VAL A 383 -31.91 4.45 18.27
C VAL A 383 -30.72 4.38 19.23
N VAL A 384 -30.82 3.63 20.34
CA VAL A 384 -29.71 3.49 21.31
C VAL A 384 -28.49 2.89 20.63
N SER A 385 -28.63 1.76 19.92
CA SER A 385 -27.50 1.11 19.27
C SER A 385 -26.86 1.99 18.19
N GLY A 386 -27.65 2.76 17.44
CA GLY A 386 -27.13 3.65 16.40
C GLY A 386 -26.42 4.88 16.98
N LEU A 387 -26.98 5.52 18.01
CA LEU A 387 -26.37 6.67 18.68
C LEU A 387 -25.11 6.27 19.46
N GLU A 388 -25.11 5.14 20.17
CA GLU A 388 -23.91 4.60 20.83
C GLU A 388 -22.83 4.21 19.80
N GLY A 389 -23.23 3.59 18.68
CA GLY A 389 -22.34 3.29 17.57
C GLY A 389 -21.70 4.55 16.99
N LEU A 390 -22.50 5.60 16.77
CA LEU A 390 -22.03 6.89 16.27
C LEU A 390 -21.08 7.58 17.26
N ARG A 391 -21.40 7.58 18.56
CA ARG A 391 -20.51 8.07 19.63
C ARG A 391 -19.16 7.36 19.56
N ASN A 392 -19.17 6.02 19.51
CA ASN A 392 -17.97 5.19 19.49
C ASN A 392 -17.11 5.46 18.24
N LEU A 393 -17.74 5.52 17.06
CA LEU A 393 -17.06 5.88 15.81
C LEU A 393 -16.38 7.24 15.87
N VAL A 394 -17.04 8.25 16.47
CA VAL A 394 -16.47 9.60 16.56
C VAL A 394 -15.28 9.65 17.51
N HIS A 395 -15.43 9.13 18.74
CA HIS A 395 -14.40 9.30 19.77
C HIS A 395 -13.26 8.27 19.72
N GLU A 396 -13.51 7.04 19.26
CA GLU A 396 -12.49 5.98 19.19
C GLU A 396 -11.78 5.92 17.83
N ASN A 397 -12.46 6.30 16.75
CA ASN A 397 -11.95 6.13 15.38
C ASN A 397 -11.67 7.48 14.69
N PHE A 398 -12.67 8.35 14.58
CA PHE A 398 -12.62 9.55 13.75
C PHE A 398 -11.67 10.63 14.32
N LEU A 399 -11.90 11.09 15.56
CA LEU A 399 -11.07 12.10 16.21
C LEU A 399 -9.60 11.65 16.36
N PRO A 400 -9.31 10.42 16.85
CA PRO A 400 -7.91 9.95 16.97
C PRO A 400 -7.18 9.81 15.63
N ALA A 401 -7.90 9.61 14.52
CA ALA A 401 -7.31 9.62 13.18
C ALA A 401 -7.00 11.06 12.71
N LEU A 402 -7.86 12.03 13.03
CA LEU A 402 -7.61 13.45 12.74
C LEU A 402 -6.42 14.01 13.53
N ASP A 403 -6.26 13.62 14.80
CA ASP A 403 -5.10 14.04 15.62
C ASP A 403 -3.78 13.57 15.02
N ARG A 404 -3.75 12.35 14.47
CA ARG A 404 -2.59 11.83 13.73
C ARG A 404 -2.35 12.57 12.42
N CYS A 405 -3.40 12.89 11.68
CA CYS A 405 -3.29 13.75 10.50
C CYS A 405 -2.68 15.10 10.87
N ALA A 406 -3.12 15.72 11.97
CA ALA A 406 -2.59 16.99 12.46
C ALA A 406 -1.09 16.92 12.81
N ILE A 407 -0.65 15.85 13.47
CA ILE A 407 0.78 15.62 13.79
C ILE A 407 1.62 15.47 12.53
N ILE A 408 1.16 14.67 11.57
CA ILE A 408 1.83 14.48 10.29
C ILE A 408 1.91 15.79 9.51
N LEU A 409 0.79 16.52 9.39
CA LEU A 409 0.73 17.80 8.70
C LEU A 409 1.61 18.87 9.36
N SER A 410 1.72 18.85 10.70
CA SER A 410 2.64 19.74 11.43
C SER A 410 4.11 19.47 11.07
N ARG A 411 4.51 18.20 10.92
CA ARG A 411 5.85 17.85 10.43
C ARG A 411 6.06 18.26 8.97
N LEU A 412 5.09 17.98 8.10
CA LEU A 412 5.16 18.39 6.69
C LEU A 412 5.24 19.92 6.56
N ARG A 413 4.50 20.65 7.39
CA ARG A 413 4.60 22.12 7.48
C ARG A 413 6.00 22.57 7.90
N GLY A 414 6.60 21.93 8.91
CA GLY A 414 7.98 22.20 9.32
C GLY A 414 8.99 21.98 8.17
N LEU A 415 8.81 20.91 7.39
CA LEU A 415 9.61 20.64 6.19
C LEU A 415 9.40 21.73 5.12
N ALA A 416 8.17 22.15 4.84
CA ALA A 416 7.90 23.25 3.91
C ALA A 416 8.57 24.55 4.37
N GLN A 417 8.49 24.89 5.66
CA GLN A 417 9.10 26.11 6.20
C GLN A 417 10.63 26.09 6.08
N PHE A 418 11.25 24.95 6.36
CA PHE A 418 12.71 24.83 6.27
C PHE A 418 13.21 24.94 4.81
N HIS A 419 12.36 24.60 3.84
CA HIS A 419 12.70 24.56 2.42
C HIS A 419 11.94 25.59 1.58
N ASP A 420 11.39 26.64 2.19
CA ASP A 420 10.51 27.62 1.54
C ASP A 420 11.16 28.33 0.32
N THR A 421 12.49 28.33 0.25
CA THR A 421 13.25 28.90 -0.87
C THR A 421 13.54 27.92 -2.00
N ARG A 422 13.12 26.65 -1.92
CA ARG A 422 13.46 25.60 -2.89
C ARG A 422 12.22 24.91 -3.45
N ASP A 423 12.15 24.84 -4.77
CA ASP A 423 11.05 24.18 -5.49
C ASP A 423 11.18 22.65 -5.57
N ASP A 424 12.22 22.06 -4.97
CA ASP A 424 12.59 20.65 -5.16
C ASP A 424 11.74 19.64 -4.35
N ILE A 425 10.96 20.13 -3.38
CA ILE A 425 10.09 19.29 -2.54
C ILE A 425 8.74 19.02 -3.19
N GLY A 426 8.21 19.99 -3.95
CA GLY A 426 6.95 19.85 -4.68
C GLY A 426 5.68 20.13 -3.88
N PHE A 427 5.78 20.74 -2.70
CA PHE A 427 4.63 21.32 -2.01
C PHE A 427 4.97 22.60 -1.27
N THR A 428 3.96 23.40 -0.96
CA THR A 428 4.13 24.74 -0.35
C THR A 428 3.60 24.81 1.08
N LEU A 429 4.04 25.85 1.81
CA LEU A 429 3.51 26.19 3.13
C LEU A 429 1.99 26.47 3.07
N GLN A 430 1.51 27.07 1.98
CA GLN A 430 0.08 27.36 1.81
C GLN A 430 -0.74 26.07 1.67
N GLN A 431 -0.27 25.10 0.89
CA GLN A 431 -0.95 23.81 0.71
C GLN A 431 -1.05 23.03 2.03
N THR A 432 0.04 22.96 2.79
CA THR A 432 0.06 22.28 4.11
C THR A 432 -0.79 23.01 5.14
N SER A 433 -0.75 24.34 5.18
CA SER A 433 -1.59 25.14 6.07
C SER A 433 -3.07 24.98 5.73
N ARG A 434 -3.43 24.91 4.45
CA ARG A 434 -4.81 24.66 4.02
C ARG A 434 -5.28 23.26 4.43
N LEU A 435 -4.45 22.23 4.28
CA LEU A 435 -4.77 20.89 4.77
C LEU A 435 -4.97 20.85 6.29
N MET A 436 -4.14 21.56 7.04
CA MET A 436 -4.27 21.67 8.49
C MET A 436 -5.60 22.32 8.89
N ASP A 437 -5.99 23.40 8.21
CA ASP A 437 -7.25 24.12 8.41
C ASP A 437 -8.47 23.21 8.15
N ILE A 438 -8.42 22.38 7.10
CA ILE A 438 -9.47 21.37 6.83
C ILE A 438 -9.56 20.32 7.94
N VAL A 439 -8.42 19.83 8.44
CA VAL A 439 -8.40 18.87 9.56
C VAL A 439 -8.97 19.50 10.83
N GLN A 440 -8.69 20.78 11.09
CA GLN A 440 -9.29 21.50 12.22
C GLN A 440 -10.80 21.66 12.08
N CYS A 441 -11.31 21.93 10.88
CA CYS A 441 -12.75 21.94 10.60
C CYS A 441 -13.38 20.57 10.90
N LEU A 442 -12.75 19.48 10.47
CA LEU A 442 -13.20 18.12 10.75
C LEU A 442 -13.19 17.81 12.25
N GLN A 443 -12.18 18.27 12.99
CA GLN A 443 -12.11 18.12 14.45
C GLN A 443 -13.26 18.87 15.14
N LEU A 444 -13.51 20.14 14.76
CA LEU A 444 -14.62 20.93 15.29
C LEU A 444 -15.96 20.23 15.06
N ILE A 445 -16.21 19.75 13.85
CA ILE A 445 -17.43 19.01 13.52
C ILE A 445 -17.50 17.69 14.30
N GLY A 446 -16.39 16.95 14.43
CA GLY A 446 -16.34 15.74 15.24
C GLY A 446 -16.76 15.99 16.68
N HIS A 447 -16.29 17.08 17.29
CA HIS A 447 -16.71 17.46 18.65
C HIS A 447 -18.18 17.91 18.72
N LYS A 448 -18.67 18.70 17.76
CA LYS A 448 -20.09 19.11 17.70
C LYS A 448 -21.02 17.89 17.52
N VAL A 449 -20.66 16.95 16.65
CA VAL A 449 -21.39 15.68 16.49
C VAL A 449 -21.39 14.91 17.80
N LEU A 450 -20.24 14.79 18.49
CA LEU A 450 -20.16 14.05 19.74
C LEU A 450 -21.08 14.64 20.82
N ILE A 451 -21.08 15.97 20.98
CA ILE A 451 -21.97 16.67 21.92
C ILE A 451 -23.43 16.38 21.56
N ASN A 452 -23.82 16.60 20.31
CA ASN A 452 -25.20 16.40 19.87
C ASN A 452 -25.68 14.94 20.04
N VAL A 453 -24.81 13.96 19.77
CA VAL A 453 -25.11 12.54 19.99
C VAL A 453 -25.34 12.24 21.47
N MET A 454 -24.51 12.79 22.35
CA MET A 454 -24.63 12.57 23.79
C MET A 454 -25.91 13.22 24.34
N ASP A 455 -26.19 14.47 23.97
CA ASP A 455 -27.39 15.19 24.40
C ASP A 455 -28.67 14.49 23.91
N GLU A 456 -28.66 14.01 22.66
CA GLU A 456 -29.78 13.26 22.10
C GLU A 456 -29.95 11.90 22.78
N LEU A 457 -28.87 11.16 23.04
CA LEU A 457 -28.93 9.85 23.70
C LEU A 457 -29.51 9.96 25.12
N ASP A 458 -29.09 10.98 25.87
CA ASP A 458 -29.59 11.25 27.21
C ASP A 458 -31.09 11.59 27.20
N SER A 459 -31.51 12.45 26.26
CA SER A 459 -32.90 12.86 26.09
C SER A 459 -33.77 11.70 25.59
N PHE A 460 -33.27 10.90 24.65
CA PHE A 460 -33.95 9.72 24.12
C PHE A 460 -34.15 8.65 25.19
N THR A 461 -33.17 8.41 26.05
CA THR A 461 -33.28 7.41 27.12
C THR A 461 -34.42 7.75 28.08
N ALA A 462 -34.56 9.04 28.44
CA ALA A 462 -35.68 9.52 29.23
C ALA A 462 -37.02 9.37 28.49
N PHE A 463 -37.07 9.79 27.22
CA PHE A 463 -38.24 9.65 26.36
C PHE A 463 -38.66 8.19 26.17
N SER A 464 -37.74 7.27 25.88
CA SER A 464 -38.02 5.86 25.66
C SER A 464 -38.60 5.20 26.91
N THR A 465 -38.05 5.52 28.08
CA THR A 465 -38.56 5.04 29.38
C THR A 465 -39.98 5.58 29.63
N TRP A 466 -40.21 6.86 29.36
CA TRP A 466 -41.54 7.48 29.45
C TRP A 466 -42.54 6.87 28.47
N LEU A 467 -42.14 6.65 27.22
CA LEU A 467 -42.99 6.08 26.18
C LEU A 467 -43.40 4.64 26.53
N ARG A 468 -42.45 3.84 27.04
CA ARG A 468 -42.72 2.48 27.55
C ARG A 468 -43.77 2.50 28.65
N PHE A 469 -43.63 3.44 29.59
CA PHE A 469 -44.56 3.65 30.69
C PHE A 469 -45.96 4.04 30.20
N GLN A 470 -46.07 4.95 29.24
CA GLN A 470 -47.37 5.35 28.68
C GLN A 470 -48.06 4.17 27.97
N ILE A 471 -47.31 3.33 27.26
CA ILE A 471 -47.86 2.10 26.65
C ILE A 471 -48.42 1.17 27.73
N ASP A 472 -47.68 0.93 28.82
CA ASP A 472 -48.15 0.08 29.92
C ASP A 472 -49.38 0.68 30.61
N ARG A 473 -49.39 1.99 30.87
CA ARG A 473 -50.49 2.68 31.55
C ARG A 473 -51.78 2.61 30.73
N LEU A 474 -51.69 2.85 29.42
CA LEU A 474 -52.85 2.83 28.53
C LEU A 474 -53.34 1.41 28.20
N ALA A 475 -52.47 0.41 28.32
CA ALA A 475 -52.83 -1.01 28.13
C ALA A 475 -53.34 -1.71 29.41
N SER A 476 -53.08 -1.15 30.59
CA SER A 476 -53.41 -1.76 31.88
C SER A 476 -54.84 -1.46 32.35
N SER A 477 -55.45 -2.40 33.08
CA SER A 477 -56.73 -2.18 33.77
C SER A 477 -56.55 -1.47 35.12
N SER A 478 -57.64 -0.88 35.63
CA SER A 478 -57.67 0.14 36.70
C SER A 478 -56.96 -0.18 38.02
N SER A 479 -56.66 -1.43 38.35
CA SER A 479 -55.95 -1.82 39.59
C SER A 479 -54.42 -1.77 39.50
N ALA A 480 -53.83 -1.82 38.30
CA ALA A 480 -52.37 -1.70 38.10
C ALA A 480 -51.91 -0.22 37.94
N SER A 481 -52.85 0.71 37.99
CA SER A 481 -52.64 2.14 37.75
C SER A 481 -51.95 2.87 38.91
N GLU A 482 -52.13 2.42 40.17
CA GLU A 482 -51.55 3.06 41.37
C GLU A 482 -50.02 2.87 41.48
N GLU A 483 -49.50 1.67 41.20
CA GLU A 483 -48.03 1.42 41.20
C GLU A 483 -47.31 2.16 40.06
N LEU A 484 -48.02 2.44 38.97
CA LEU A 484 -47.52 3.20 37.84
C LEU A 484 -47.45 4.71 38.17
N THR A 485 -48.30 5.23 39.05
CA THR A 485 -48.32 6.66 39.39
C THR A 485 -47.11 7.10 40.21
N GLU A 486 -46.56 6.22 41.06
CA GLU A 486 -45.32 6.49 41.81
C GLU A 486 -44.08 6.54 40.89
N LYS A 487 -44.05 5.68 39.87
CA LYS A 487 -42.97 5.67 38.87
C LYS A 487 -42.98 6.95 38.03
N GLU A 488 -44.16 7.44 37.65
CA GLU A 488 -44.34 8.68 36.88
C GLU A 488 -43.75 9.90 37.62
N ALA A 489 -43.89 9.98 38.95
CA ALA A 489 -43.37 11.08 39.77
C ALA A 489 -41.83 11.17 39.79
N THR A 490 -41.12 10.10 39.40
CA THR A 490 -39.65 10.06 39.34
C THR A 490 -39.08 10.30 37.93
N MET A 491 -39.95 10.46 36.93
CA MET A 491 -39.52 10.65 35.54
C MET A 491 -39.07 12.08 35.26
N ASP A 492 -38.00 12.22 34.49
CA ASP A 492 -37.50 13.52 34.03
C ASP A 492 -38.32 14.02 32.83
N ILE A 493 -39.49 14.60 33.11
CA ILE A 493 -40.38 15.13 32.09
C ILE A 493 -39.73 16.26 31.28
N ALA A 494 -38.79 17.01 31.86
CA ALA A 494 -38.09 18.07 31.13
C ALA A 494 -37.26 17.49 29.97
N LYS A 495 -36.53 16.39 30.20
CA LYS A 495 -35.80 15.68 29.12
C LYS A 495 -36.73 15.04 28.11
N VAL A 496 -37.87 14.50 28.55
CA VAL A 496 -38.89 13.94 27.66
C VAL A 496 -39.41 15.01 26.69
N LEU A 497 -39.79 16.18 27.21
CA LEU A 497 -40.27 17.30 26.40
C LEU A 497 -39.17 17.81 25.46
N SER A 498 -37.94 17.94 25.95
CA SER A 498 -36.78 18.32 25.11
C SER A 498 -36.59 17.37 23.93
N TYR A 499 -36.74 16.05 24.14
CA TYR A 499 -36.68 15.07 23.05
C TYR A 499 -37.83 15.26 22.05
N ILE A 500 -39.06 15.40 22.54
CA ILE A 500 -40.27 15.56 21.71
C ILE A 500 -40.15 16.80 20.82
N GLU A 501 -39.67 17.92 21.36
CA GLU A 501 -39.56 19.18 20.62
C GLU A 501 -38.38 19.21 19.65
N ASN A 502 -37.21 18.73 20.08
CA ASN A 502 -35.95 19.01 19.38
C ASN A 502 -35.38 17.82 18.58
N TYR A 503 -35.79 16.58 18.87
CA TYR A 503 -35.14 15.37 18.34
C TYR A 503 -36.09 14.34 17.70
N LEU A 504 -37.40 14.43 17.97
CA LEU A 504 -38.39 13.43 17.54
C LEU A 504 -38.57 13.38 16.01
N ILE A 505 -38.72 14.53 15.36
CA ILE A 505 -38.94 14.64 13.90
C ILE A 505 -37.63 14.93 13.17
N ASP A 506 -36.88 15.92 13.65
CA ASP A 506 -35.59 16.32 13.10
C ASP A 506 -34.55 16.25 14.23
N SER A 507 -33.26 16.31 13.90
CA SER A 507 -32.20 16.39 14.89
C SER A 507 -31.05 17.26 14.38
N PRO A 508 -30.33 17.98 15.26
CA PRO A 508 -29.16 18.77 14.89
C PRO A 508 -28.09 17.97 14.11
N LEU A 509 -28.07 16.65 14.27
CA LEU A 509 -27.16 15.76 13.55
C LEU A 509 -27.42 15.72 12.04
N ARG A 510 -28.64 16.07 11.62
CA ARG A 510 -29.03 16.24 10.21
C ARG A 510 -28.08 17.14 9.45
N LEU A 511 -27.57 18.21 10.07
CA LEU A 511 -26.65 19.15 9.43
C LEU A 511 -25.35 18.48 8.94
N PHE A 512 -24.92 17.41 9.60
CA PHE A 512 -23.64 16.77 9.34
C PHE A 512 -23.74 15.57 8.39
N PHE A 513 -24.88 14.87 8.36
CA PHE A 513 -25.01 13.53 7.74
C PHE A 513 -26.04 13.39 6.61
N ASP A 514 -27.08 14.24 6.53
CA ASP A 514 -28.08 14.13 5.48
C ASP A 514 -27.53 14.32 4.05
N GLU A 515 -28.27 13.73 3.09
CA GLU A 515 -28.00 13.80 1.67
C GLU A 515 -28.05 15.23 1.13
N MET A 516 -27.18 15.53 0.16
CA MET A 516 -27.09 16.83 -0.48
C MET A 516 -27.46 16.79 -1.95
N THR A 517 -27.99 17.91 -2.43
CA THR A 517 -28.12 18.18 -3.86
C THR A 517 -26.74 18.46 -4.44
N ARG A 518 -26.54 18.06 -5.71
CA ARG A 518 -25.26 18.22 -6.40
C ARG A 518 -24.93 19.69 -6.65
N GLU A 519 -25.95 20.53 -6.83
CA GLU A 519 -25.80 21.96 -7.05
C GLU A 519 -25.22 22.69 -5.82
N ASP A 520 -25.72 22.36 -4.61
CA ASP A 520 -25.22 22.94 -3.36
C ASP A 520 -23.76 22.50 -3.10
N TYR A 521 -23.42 21.26 -3.48
CA TYR A 521 -22.05 20.73 -3.38
C TYR A 521 -21.07 21.51 -4.26
N GLU A 522 -21.41 21.74 -5.54
CA GLU A 522 -20.54 22.41 -6.51
C GLU A 522 -20.39 23.92 -6.21
N ALA A 523 -21.45 24.57 -5.73
CA ALA A 523 -21.43 25.99 -5.36
C ALA A 523 -20.52 26.28 -4.16
N ASP A 524 -20.65 25.52 -3.07
CA ASP A 524 -19.81 25.68 -1.88
C ASP A 524 -18.34 25.32 -2.20
N TRP A 525 -18.11 24.29 -3.03
CA TRP A 525 -16.76 23.93 -3.49
C TRP A 525 -16.05 25.10 -4.19
N ALA A 526 -16.72 25.74 -5.14
CA ALA A 526 -16.16 26.86 -5.89
C ALA A 526 -15.87 28.08 -5.02
N HIS A 527 -16.72 28.35 -4.03
CA HIS A 527 -16.52 29.47 -3.09
C HIS A 527 -15.31 29.24 -2.16
N ILE A 528 -15.06 27.99 -1.77
CA ILE A 528 -14.03 27.63 -0.80
C ILE A 528 -12.63 27.55 -1.44
N GLU A 529 -12.49 27.29 -2.74
CA GLU A 529 -11.18 27.14 -3.40
C GLU A 529 -10.29 28.39 -3.36
N GLY A 530 -10.84 29.60 -3.20
CA GLY A 530 -10.09 30.86 -3.13
C GLY A 530 -10.30 31.69 -1.86
N GLY A 531 -10.98 31.13 -0.86
CA GLY A 531 -11.48 31.87 0.31
C GLY A 531 -10.51 31.98 1.51
N PRO A 532 -10.92 32.71 2.57
CA PRO A 532 -10.16 32.88 3.81
C PRO A 532 -10.00 31.57 4.61
N THR A 533 -9.45 31.66 5.83
CA THR A 533 -9.31 30.52 6.78
C THR A 533 -10.66 29.80 6.96
N LEU A 534 -10.69 28.52 6.55
CA LEU A 534 -11.88 27.68 6.47
C LEU A 534 -12.54 27.50 7.83
N LEU A 535 -11.73 27.38 8.89
CA LEU A 535 -12.23 27.22 10.25
C LEU A 535 -13.13 28.39 10.67
N HIS A 536 -12.73 29.63 10.36
CA HIS A 536 -13.54 30.80 10.69
C HIS A 536 -14.84 30.85 9.88
N VAL A 537 -14.80 30.46 8.61
CA VAL A 537 -15.98 30.40 7.75
C VAL A 537 -16.96 29.33 8.26
N LEU A 538 -16.45 28.17 8.66
CA LEU A 538 -17.25 27.10 9.24
C LEU A 538 -17.88 27.54 10.56
N ASP A 539 -17.10 28.13 11.47
CA ASP A 539 -17.59 28.61 12.76
C ASP A 539 -18.74 29.64 12.57
N GLN A 540 -18.55 30.61 11.67
CA GLN A 540 -19.63 31.54 11.31
C GLN A 540 -20.84 30.84 10.69
N ALA A 541 -20.63 29.82 9.85
CA ALA A 541 -21.73 29.08 9.23
C ALA A 541 -22.54 28.28 10.26
N LEU A 542 -21.87 27.71 11.27
CA LEU A 542 -22.50 27.02 12.38
C LEU A 542 -23.29 27.99 13.26
N VAL A 543 -22.72 29.15 13.61
CA VAL A 543 -23.43 30.19 14.39
C VAL A 543 -24.65 30.71 13.63
N LYS A 544 -24.54 30.93 12.31
CA LYS A 544 -25.69 31.33 11.49
C LYS A 544 -26.78 30.28 11.47
N TRP A 545 -26.40 29.00 11.38
CA TRP A 545 -27.34 27.89 11.41
C TRP A 545 -28.04 27.78 12.77
N GLU A 546 -27.30 27.89 13.88
CA GLU A 546 -27.86 27.92 15.25
C GLU A 546 -28.86 29.08 15.43
N ASN A 547 -28.67 30.19 14.71
CA ASN A 547 -29.57 31.35 14.70
C ASN A 547 -30.69 31.29 13.62
N GLY A 548 -30.84 30.18 12.89
CA GLY A 548 -31.85 30.02 11.84
C GLY A 548 -31.62 30.86 10.57
N GLN A 549 -30.39 31.35 10.36
CA GLN A 549 -30.00 32.16 9.20
C GLN A 549 -29.49 31.29 8.05
N PRO A 550 -29.66 31.70 6.78
CA PRO A 550 -29.11 30.97 5.64
C PRO A 550 -27.57 30.96 5.71
N SER A 551 -26.99 29.76 5.69
CA SER A 551 -25.55 29.53 5.68
C SER A 551 -25.16 28.45 4.66
N MET A 552 -23.85 28.25 4.48
CA MET A 552 -23.32 27.20 3.62
C MET A 552 -23.76 25.83 4.13
N LYS A 553 -24.36 25.02 3.26
CA LYS A 553 -24.95 23.74 3.62
C LYS A 553 -23.98 22.57 3.46
N ALA A 554 -22.99 22.70 2.57
CA ALA A 554 -22.01 21.65 2.30
C ALA A 554 -20.85 21.69 3.29
N LEU A 555 -20.42 22.89 3.69
CA LEU A 555 -19.23 23.05 4.53
C LEU A 555 -19.31 22.31 5.88
N PRO A 556 -20.45 22.28 6.61
CA PRO A 556 -20.58 21.49 7.84
C PRO A 556 -20.59 19.97 7.61
N ARG A 557 -20.74 19.47 6.38
CA ARG A 557 -20.90 18.04 6.12
C ARG A 557 -19.58 17.30 6.28
N VAL A 558 -19.61 16.19 7.00
CA VAL A 558 -18.44 15.33 7.21
C VAL A 558 -17.94 14.77 5.88
N GLU A 559 -18.86 14.30 5.02
CA GLU A 559 -18.50 13.74 3.71
C GLU A 559 -17.80 14.75 2.80
N PHE A 560 -18.32 15.99 2.76
CA PHE A 560 -17.76 17.06 1.94
C PHE A 560 -16.33 17.36 2.38
N LEU A 561 -16.10 17.59 3.69
CA LEU A 561 -14.79 17.94 4.21
C LEU A 561 -13.78 16.79 4.12
N VAL A 562 -14.19 15.53 4.31
CA VAL A 562 -13.30 14.37 4.12
C VAL A 562 -12.89 14.25 2.65
N SER A 563 -13.82 14.48 1.72
CA SER A 563 -13.53 14.47 0.28
C SER A 563 -12.65 15.67 -0.11
N TYR A 564 -12.88 16.84 0.48
CA TYR A 564 -12.08 18.04 0.31
C TYR A 564 -10.64 17.84 0.81
N ALA A 565 -10.46 17.28 2.01
CA ALA A 565 -9.16 16.91 2.57
C ALA A 565 -8.42 15.92 1.66
N THR A 566 -9.12 14.88 1.19
CA THR A 566 -8.56 13.86 0.29
C THR A 566 -8.09 14.47 -1.03
N ASN A 567 -8.87 15.37 -1.62
CA ASN A 567 -8.52 16.05 -2.86
C ASN A 567 -7.31 16.98 -2.70
N TRP A 568 -7.26 17.77 -1.63
CA TRP A 568 -6.10 18.63 -1.33
C TRP A 568 -4.83 17.83 -1.01
N ALA A 569 -4.97 16.71 -0.31
CA ALA A 569 -3.85 15.82 -0.03
C ALA A 569 -3.32 15.21 -1.33
N ASN A 570 -4.21 14.76 -2.22
CA ASN A 570 -3.85 14.25 -3.53
C ASN A 570 -3.18 15.30 -4.43
N ARG A 571 -3.60 16.58 -4.36
CA ARG A 571 -2.88 17.69 -5.03
C ARG A 571 -1.45 17.84 -4.50
N THR A 572 -1.28 17.77 -3.19
CA THR A 572 0.03 17.82 -2.53
C THR A 572 0.91 16.63 -2.95
N PHE A 573 0.36 15.41 -2.95
CA PHE A 573 1.06 14.20 -3.40
C PHE A 573 1.47 14.30 -4.88
N LYS A 574 0.58 14.82 -5.75
CA LYS A 574 0.89 15.06 -7.16
C LYS A 574 2.01 16.09 -7.33
N GLY A 575 1.99 17.19 -6.60
CA GLY A 575 3.06 18.20 -6.64
C GLY A 575 4.43 17.62 -6.29
N ILE A 576 4.50 16.80 -5.23
CA ILE A 576 5.72 16.08 -4.84
C ILE A 576 6.15 15.11 -5.93
N ALA A 577 5.23 14.29 -6.43
CA ALA A 577 5.50 13.34 -7.51
C ALA A 577 6.03 14.04 -8.76
N GLU A 578 5.43 15.15 -9.17
CA GLU A 578 5.86 15.96 -10.31
C GLU A 578 7.24 16.57 -10.10
N ALA A 579 7.53 17.13 -8.92
CA ALA A 579 8.85 17.67 -8.61
C ALA A 579 9.94 16.61 -8.71
N LYS A 580 9.69 15.41 -8.18
CA LYS A 580 10.62 14.28 -8.31
C LYS A 580 10.69 13.75 -9.74
N ARG A 581 9.56 13.65 -10.44
CA ARG A 581 9.49 13.23 -11.85
C ARG A 581 10.34 14.12 -12.75
N ARG A 582 10.30 15.45 -12.56
CA ARG A 582 11.13 16.41 -13.32
C ARG A 582 12.64 16.19 -13.12
N SER A 583 13.04 15.58 -12.01
CA SER A 583 14.45 15.27 -11.74
C SER A 583 14.90 13.91 -12.28
N VAL A 584 13.97 13.00 -12.62
CA VAL A 584 14.29 11.69 -13.21
C VAL A 584 14.82 11.88 -14.63
N ARG A 585 15.91 11.21 -14.97
CA ARG A 585 16.49 11.24 -16.32
C ARG A 585 16.69 9.83 -16.84
N LEU A 586 16.27 9.59 -18.08
CA LEU A 586 16.66 8.40 -18.84
C LEU A 586 17.92 8.75 -19.64
N GLY A 587 18.99 7.98 -19.44
CA GLY A 587 20.22 8.14 -20.20
C GLY A 587 20.13 7.56 -21.61
N ASN A 588 21.22 7.73 -22.36
CA ASN A 588 21.29 7.26 -23.74
C ASN A 588 21.30 5.73 -23.81
N PRO A 589 20.46 5.09 -24.64
CA PRO A 589 20.47 3.65 -24.84
C PRO A 589 21.80 3.16 -25.42
N ILE A 590 22.32 2.06 -24.88
CA ILE A 590 23.49 1.35 -25.40
C ILE A 590 23.01 0.05 -26.02
N ARG A 591 23.20 -0.09 -27.33
CA ARG A 591 22.85 -1.30 -28.08
C ARG A 591 23.80 -2.44 -27.71
N LEU A 592 23.24 -3.58 -27.29
CA LEU A 592 23.96 -4.82 -27.02
C LEU A 592 23.34 -5.91 -27.90
N SER A 593 24.14 -6.48 -28.80
CA SER A 593 23.71 -7.53 -29.73
C SER A 593 24.65 -8.72 -29.66
N ALA A 594 24.06 -9.92 -29.59
CA ALA A 594 24.77 -11.19 -29.76
C ALA A 594 24.86 -11.61 -31.25
N GLY A 595 24.38 -10.76 -32.17
CA GLY A 595 24.28 -11.03 -33.60
C GLY A 595 23.19 -12.02 -34.00
N ARG A 596 22.43 -12.52 -33.03
CA ARG A 596 21.43 -13.58 -33.17
C ARG A 596 20.34 -13.40 -32.11
N VAL A 597 19.22 -14.10 -32.29
CA VAL A 597 18.11 -14.11 -31.34
C VAL A 597 18.59 -14.53 -29.95
N VAL A 598 18.33 -13.67 -28.95
CA VAL A 598 18.70 -13.85 -27.56
C VAL A 598 17.71 -14.79 -26.88
N SER A 599 18.20 -15.91 -26.34
CA SER A 599 17.41 -16.89 -25.60
C SER A 599 17.46 -16.67 -24.09
N HIS A 600 18.67 -16.48 -23.53
CA HIS A 600 18.88 -16.26 -22.10
C HIS A 600 19.60 -14.94 -21.87
N ARG A 601 19.28 -14.32 -20.72
CA ARG A 601 19.78 -13.00 -20.35
C ARG A 601 19.73 -12.80 -18.85
N ASP A 602 20.74 -12.12 -18.34
CA ASP A 602 20.72 -11.58 -16.99
C ASP A 602 21.57 -10.31 -16.90
N MET A 603 21.32 -9.50 -15.88
CA MET A 603 22.01 -8.21 -15.71
C MET A 603 22.29 -7.95 -14.24
N ARG A 604 23.51 -7.48 -13.94
CA ARG A 604 23.93 -7.11 -12.60
C ARG A 604 24.62 -5.76 -12.61
N MET A 605 24.29 -4.93 -11.63
CA MET A 605 24.96 -3.66 -11.38
C MET A 605 25.88 -3.82 -10.17
N SER A 606 27.12 -3.36 -10.28
CA SER A 606 28.14 -3.52 -9.25
C SER A 606 28.89 -2.21 -9.02
N LYS A 607 29.38 -2.00 -7.79
CA LYS A 607 30.23 -0.85 -7.45
C LYS A 607 31.62 -1.32 -7.04
N SER A 608 32.65 -0.80 -7.70
CA SER A 608 34.04 -1.09 -7.36
C SER A 608 34.51 -0.29 -6.15
N LYS A 609 35.56 -0.77 -5.46
CA LYS A 609 36.23 -0.07 -4.34
C LYS A 609 36.71 1.34 -4.76
N ASN A 610 37.04 1.52 -6.04
CA ASN A 610 37.44 2.80 -6.62
C ASN A 610 36.26 3.74 -6.95
N LYS A 611 35.03 3.43 -6.46
CA LYS A 611 33.77 4.14 -6.74
C LYS A 611 33.30 4.10 -8.20
N GLU A 612 33.96 3.35 -9.07
CA GLU A 612 33.47 3.10 -10.42
C GLU A 612 32.27 2.16 -10.37
N THR A 613 31.20 2.52 -11.08
CA THR A 613 29.99 1.71 -11.18
C THR A 613 30.01 0.98 -12.51
N ASN A 614 29.82 -0.33 -12.51
CA ASN A 614 29.80 -1.13 -13.73
C ASN A 614 28.51 -1.93 -13.81
N VAL A 615 27.87 -1.92 -14.97
CA VAL A 615 26.75 -2.80 -15.31
C VAL A 615 27.28 -3.92 -16.19
N VAL A 616 27.03 -5.15 -15.78
CA VAL A 616 27.43 -6.34 -16.51
C VAL A 616 26.16 -7.05 -16.99
N THR A 617 26.08 -7.30 -18.29
CA THR A 617 24.95 -7.96 -18.94
C THR A 617 25.47 -9.23 -19.61
N ALA A 618 24.86 -10.38 -19.30
CA ALA A 618 25.17 -11.64 -19.94
C ALA A 618 24.03 -12.01 -20.89
N LEU A 619 24.36 -12.34 -22.15
CA LEU A 619 23.42 -12.76 -23.19
C LEU A 619 23.85 -14.10 -23.77
N ALA A 620 22.89 -14.96 -24.07
CA ALA A 620 23.10 -16.18 -24.84
C ALA A 620 22.11 -16.28 -26.00
N SER A 621 22.53 -16.93 -27.08
CA SER A 621 21.71 -17.09 -28.28
C SER A 621 21.00 -18.44 -28.32
N LYS A 622 19.82 -18.48 -28.95
CA LYS A 622 19.07 -19.72 -29.20
C LYS A 622 19.81 -20.69 -30.12
N GLU A 623 20.58 -20.15 -31.07
CA GLU A 623 21.27 -20.90 -32.11
C GLU A 623 22.68 -21.34 -31.67
N ALA A 624 23.37 -20.50 -30.90
CA ALA A 624 24.72 -20.78 -30.38
C ALA A 624 24.65 -21.18 -28.90
N LYS A 625 24.15 -22.38 -28.63
CA LYS A 625 23.95 -22.89 -27.25
C LYS A 625 25.24 -23.17 -26.48
N SER A 626 26.39 -23.13 -27.13
CA SER A 626 27.71 -23.31 -26.50
C SER A 626 28.42 -21.98 -26.21
N GLU A 627 27.80 -20.82 -26.49
CA GLU A 627 28.44 -19.52 -26.31
C GLU A 627 27.61 -18.61 -25.40
N VAL A 628 28.30 -17.90 -24.50
CA VAL A 628 27.72 -16.84 -23.66
C VAL A 628 28.52 -15.55 -23.89
N GLN A 629 27.84 -14.46 -24.20
CA GLN A 629 28.48 -13.15 -24.39
C GLN A 629 28.22 -12.26 -23.18
N ILE A 630 29.29 -11.72 -22.60
CA ILE A 630 29.25 -10.79 -21.48
C ILE A 630 29.60 -9.41 -21.99
N PHE A 631 28.79 -8.43 -21.64
CA PHE A 631 29.01 -7.01 -21.86
C PHE A 631 29.27 -6.33 -20.53
N SER A 632 30.29 -5.48 -20.46
CA SER A 632 30.57 -4.64 -19.30
C SER A 632 30.50 -3.18 -19.71
N VAL A 633 29.67 -2.41 -19.02
CA VAL A 633 29.50 -0.98 -19.26
C VAL A 633 29.84 -0.22 -17.99
N GLY A 634 30.89 0.59 -18.06
CA GLY A 634 31.22 1.52 -16.98
C GLY A 634 30.25 2.71 -16.98
N ILE A 635 29.75 3.08 -15.82
CA ILE A 635 28.87 4.22 -15.60
C ILE A 635 29.54 5.17 -14.62
N ASN A 636 29.85 6.38 -15.10
CA ASN A 636 30.35 7.48 -14.29
C ASN A 636 29.17 8.26 -13.72
N ILE A 637 29.09 8.37 -12.40
CA ILE A 637 27.97 9.05 -11.72
C ILE A 637 28.50 10.25 -10.95
N ILE A 638 28.07 11.45 -11.34
CA ILE A 638 28.42 12.72 -10.70
C ILE A 638 27.12 13.38 -10.24
N ASN A 639 26.99 13.62 -8.94
CA ASN A 639 25.79 14.21 -8.32
C ASN A 639 24.47 13.50 -8.73
N GLY A 640 24.52 12.17 -8.85
CA GLY A 640 23.36 11.35 -9.22
C GLY A 640 23.01 11.34 -10.70
N ILE A 641 23.83 11.93 -11.57
CA ILE A 641 23.68 11.91 -13.03
C ILE A 641 24.71 10.96 -13.63
N SER A 642 24.24 10.03 -14.48
CA SER A 642 25.06 9.03 -15.13
C SER A 642 25.60 9.49 -16.48
N THR A 643 26.80 9.02 -16.80
CA THR A 643 27.41 9.10 -18.13
C THR A 643 28.01 7.75 -18.47
N ASN A 644 27.67 7.24 -19.66
CA ASN A 644 28.06 5.91 -20.12
C ASN A 644 29.49 5.96 -20.68
N ARG A 645 30.33 5.01 -20.24
CA ARG A 645 31.59 4.67 -20.90
C ARG A 645 31.31 3.72 -22.07
N PRO A 646 32.22 3.63 -23.06
CA PRO A 646 32.07 2.65 -24.14
C PRO A 646 31.92 1.23 -23.55
N PRO A 647 30.99 0.42 -24.09
CA PRO A 647 30.83 -0.96 -23.69
C PRO A 647 32.08 -1.77 -24.05
N THR A 648 32.44 -2.71 -23.20
CA THR A 648 33.41 -3.76 -23.51
C THR A 648 32.70 -5.11 -23.52
N SER A 649 33.26 -6.09 -24.23
CA SER A 649 32.66 -7.42 -24.33
C SER A 649 33.68 -8.55 -24.28
N CYS A 650 33.21 -9.71 -23.83
CA CYS A 650 33.94 -10.97 -23.77
C CYS A 650 32.98 -12.11 -24.12
N ARG A 651 33.44 -13.09 -24.89
CA ARG A 651 32.71 -14.32 -25.17
C ARG A 651 33.27 -15.46 -24.33
N ILE A 652 32.39 -16.30 -23.83
CA ILE A 652 32.70 -17.51 -23.09
C ILE A 652 32.25 -18.69 -23.93
N ASP A 653 33.19 -19.58 -24.27
CA ASP A 653 32.94 -20.82 -24.98
C ASP A 653 32.80 -21.98 -23.97
N LEU A 654 31.62 -22.58 -23.94
CA LEU A 654 31.26 -23.74 -23.12
C LEU A 654 31.82 -25.05 -23.71
N GLY A 655 32.45 -25.01 -24.87
CA GLY A 655 33.00 -26.16 -25.58
C GLY A 655 31.90 -27.16 -25.94
N PRO A 656 32.00 -28.45 -25.56
CA PRO A 656 30.98 -29.45 -25.89
C PRO A 656 29.71 -29.35 -25.02
N ARG A 657 29.67 -28.44 -24.04
CA ARG A 657 28.54 -28.31 -23.10
C ARG A 657 27.44 -27.44 -23.70
N THR A 658 26.20 -27.79 -23.43
CA THR A 658 25.04 -27.00 -23.86
C THR A 658 24.53 -26.15 -22.70
N LEU A 659 24.34 -24.85 -22.95
CA LEU A 659 23.73 -23.94 -21.99
C LEU A 659 22.27 -24.31 -21.72
N ILE A 660 21.89 -24.29 -20.45
CA ILE A 660 20.51 -24.45 -19.99
C ILE A 660 19.99 -23.12 -19.44
N ASP A 661 20.76 -22.46 -18.56
CA ASP A 661 20.39 -21.17 -18.00
C ASP A 661 21.62 -20.42 -17.44
N LEU A 662 21.50 -19.12 -17.23
CA LEU A 662 22.56 -18.28 -16.65
C LEU A 662 21.98 -17.22 -15.71
N LYS A 663 22.63 -17.00 -14.57
CA LYS A 663 22.24 -16.00 -13.56
C LYS A 663 23.44 -15.45 -12.79
N PHE A 664 23.41 -14.18 -12.43
CA PHE A 664 24.38 -13.58 -11.52
C PHE A 664 24.05 -13.96 -10.07
N LEU A 665 25.01 -14.60 -9.37
CA LEU A 665 24.88 -14.88 -7.93
C LEU A 665 25.06 -13.59 -7.13
N ASN A 666 26.08 -12.82 -7.47
CA ASN A 666 26.47 -11.60 -6.78
C ASN A 666 27.19 -10.65 -7.75
N ASP A 667 27.80 -9.61 -7.21
CA ASP A 667 28.50 -8.57 -7.99
C ASP A 667 29.76 -9.08 -8.71
N GLU A 668 30.21 -10.29 -8.40
CA GLU A 668 31.49 -10.84 -8.86
C GLU A 668 31.35 -12.14 -9.63
N THR A 669 30.26 -12.90 -9.47
CA THR A 669 30.14 -14.27 -9.97
C THR A 669 28.91 -14.46 -10.86
N LEU A 670 29.14 -14.87 -12.10
CA LEU A 670 28.12 -15.39 -13.02
C LEU A 670 28.04 -16.91 -12.86
N VAL A 671 26.84 -17.43 -12.64
CA VAL A 671 26.56 -18.86 -12.54
C VAL A 671 25.93 -19.33 -13.84
N ILE A 672 26.54 -20.33 -14.46
CA ILE A 672 26.11 -20.92 -15.72
C ILE A 672 25.69 -22.37 -15.46
N LEU A 673 24.44 -22.69 -15.72
CA LEU A 673 23.94 -24.05 -15.71
C LEU A 673 24.08 -24.64 -17.12
N SER A 674 24.85 -25.72 -17.24
CA SER A 674 25.13 -26.37 -18.52
C SER A 674 24.99 -27.88 -18.41
N ASN A 675 24.67 -28.54 -19.53
CA ASN A 675 24.70 -29.99 -19.64
C ASN A 675 25.99 -30.44 -20.32
N SER A 676 26.75 -31.31 -19.66
CA SER A 676 27.89 -32.00 -20.27
C SER A 676 27.41 -33.30 -20.90
N GLN A 677 27.87 -33.62 -22.12
CA GLN A 677 27.52 -34.87 -22.81
C GLN A 677 27.93 -36.12 -22.01
N ASP A 678 29.01 -36.04 -21.21
CA ASP A 678 29.59 -37.18 -20.49
C ASP A 678 29.29 -37.21 -18.98
N ASN A 679 29.04 -36.06 -18.34
CA ASN A 679 28.95 -35.94 -16.87
C ASN A 679 27.62 -35.36 -16.35
N GLY A 680 26.59 -35.25 -17.20
CA GLY A 680 25.28 -34.73 -16.82
C GLY A 680 25.27 -33.21 -16.54
N PRO A 681 24.26 -32.70 -15.81
CA PRO A 681 24.14 -31.27 -15.52
C PRO A 681 25.23 -30.80 -14.55
N GLN A 682 25.79 -29.62 -14.83
CA GLN A 682 26.85 -29.00 -14.03
C GLN A 682 26.59 -27.50 -13.88
N VAL A 683 27.08 -26.95 -12.77
CA VAL A 683 27.03 -25.51 -12.47
C VAL A 683 28.44 -24.95 -12.54
N VAL A 684 28.68 -24.02 -13.45
CA VAL A 684 29.98 -23.35 -13.60
C VAL A 684 29.89 -21.96 -12.99
N CYS A 685 30.79 -21.63 -12.08
CA CYS A 685 30.92 -20.29 -11.51
C CYS A 685 32.05 -19.54 -12.22
N VAL A 686 31.69 -18.50 -12.95
CA VAL A 686 32.60 -17.64 -13.70
C VAL A 686 32.76 -16.31 -12.94
N PRO A 687 33.94 -16.03 -12.36
CA PRO A 687 34.19 -14.73 -11.73
C PRO A 687 34.44 -13.68 -12.82
N ILE A 688 33.61 -12.65 -12.82
CA ILE A 688 33.50 -11.60 -13.84
C ILE A 688 34.72 -10.65 -13.80
N ARG A 689 35.33 -10.49 -12.62
CA ARG A 689 36.48 -9.59 -12.39
C ARG A 689 37.80 -10.36 -12.31
N THR A 690 38.03 -11.31 -13.21
CA THR A 690 39.27 -12.11 -13.25
C THR A 690 40.15 -11.66 -14.41
N GLU A 691 41.47 -11.69 -14.25
CA GLU A 691 42.43 -11.47 -15.36
C GLU A 691 42.22 -12.44 -16.53
N ARG A 692 41.59 -13.60 -16.27
CA ARG A 692 41.24 -14.60 -17.29
C ARG A 692 40.14 -14.16 -18.25
N LEU A 693 39.28 -13.22 -17.86
CA LEU A 693 38.29 -12.61 -18.75
C LEU A 693 38.88 -11.34 -19.32
N THR A 694 39.43 -11.45 -20.52
CA THR A 694 39.91 -10.28 -21.26
C THR A 694 38.73 -9.60 -21.93
N TYR A 695 38.41 -8.38 -21.51
CA TYR A 695 37.37 -7.56 -22.15
C TYR A 695 38.01 -6.71 -23.25
N ALA A 696 37.40 -6.68 -24.44
CA ALA A 696 37.79 -5.79 -25.53
C ALA A 696 36.69 -4.76 -25.80
N ASP A 697 37.05 -3.64 -26.45
CA ASP A 697 36.09 -2.62 -26.86
C ASP A 697 35.01 -3.24 -27.76
N TYR A 698 33.74 -2.92 -27.48
CA TYR A 698 32.61 -3.46 -28.21
C TYR A 698 32.10 -2.47 -29.26
N ASP A 699 32.09 -2.90 -30.52
CA ASP A 699 31.38 -2.25 -31.61
C ASP A 699 30.21 -3.13 -32.06
N PRO A 700 28.95 -2.67 -31.96
CA PRO A 700 27.77 -3.44 -32.38
C PRO A 700 27.79 -3.82 -33.87
N ASN A 701 28.58 -3.16 -34.71
CA ASN A 701 28.70 -3.47 -36.14
C ASN A 701 29.86 -4.44 -36.46
N ARG A 702 30.74 -4.75 -35.49
CA ARG A 702 31.91 -5.63 -35.66
C ARG A 702 31.98 -6.69 -34.56
N LEU A 703 31.05 -7.65 -34.60
CA LEU A 703 30.94 -8.72 -33.61
C LEU A 703 32.11 -9.72 -33.60
N SER A 704 32.88 -9.79 -34.69
CA SER A 704 33.91 -10.80 -34.94
C SER A 704 35.21 -10.62 -34.15
N GLU A 705 35.44 -9.44 -33.55
CA GLU A 705 36.68 -9.11 -32.83
C GLU A 705 36.59 -9.38 -31.31
N THR A 706 35.51 -10.02 -30.86
CA THR A 706 35.29 -10.25 -29.43
C THR A 706 36.18 -11.38 -28.88
N PRO A 707 36.95 -11.14 -27.81
CA PRO A 707 37.84 -12.15 -27.23
C PRO A 707 37.02 -13.33 -26.68
N CYS A 708 37.48 -14.54 -26.96
CA CYS A 708 36.80 -15.77 -26.57
C CYS A 708 37.63 -16.55 -25.53
N VAL A 709 37.01 -16.93 -24.42
CA VAL A 709 37.64 -17.65 -23.30
C VAL A 709 36.93 -18.98 -23.08
N SER A 710 37.70 -20.07 -22.99
CA SER A 710 37.14 -21.40 -22.68
C SER A 710 36.73 -21.55 -21.21
N VAL A 711 35.64 -22.27 -20.99
CA VAL A 711 35.06 -22.52 -19.66
C VAL A 711 35.88 -23.46 -18.77
N ASP A 712 36.78 -24.27 -19.34
CA ASP A 712 37.50 -25.31 -18.59
C ASP A 712 38.47 -24.75 -17.52
N GLY A 713 38.74 -23.45 -17.53
CA GLY A 713 39.52 -22.76 -16.49
C GLY A 713 38.72 -22.35 -15.26
N PHE A 714 37.39 -22.45 -15.25
CA PHE A 714 36.55 -21.96 -14.16
C PHE A 714 36.08 -23.08 -13.22
N THR A 715 35.66 -22.70 -12.01
CA THR A 715 35.20 -23.65 -11.00
C THR A 715 33.87 -24.26 -11.41
N ALA A 716 33.87 -25.56 -11.69
CA ALA A 716 32.67 -26.34 -11.99
C ALA A 716 32.25 -27.16 -10.78
N TYR A 717 30.96 -27.11 -10.46
CA TYR A 717 30.31 -27.90 -9.43
C TYR A 717 29.40 -28.96 -10.06
N SER A 718 29.51 -30.20 -9.59
CA SER A 718 28.58 -31.28 -9.94
C SER A 718 27.45 -31.38 -8.92
N PHE A 719 26.26 -31.76 -9.38
CA PHE A 719 25.17 -32.13 -8.47
C PHE A 719 25.45 -33.50 -7.80
N PRO A 720 24.90 -33.76 -6.60
CA PRO A 720 24.86 -35.10 -6.01
C PRO A 720 24.28 -36.14 -6.97
N GLU A 721 24.79 -37.38 -6.93
CA GLU A 721 24.34 -38.44 -7.84
C GLU A 721 22.81 -38.60 -7.81
N LYS A 722 22.18 -38.62 -9.00
CA LYS A 722 20.73 -38.74 -9.20
C LYS A 722 19.86 -37.65 -8.56
N SER A 723 20.45 -36.56 -8.06
CA SER A 723 19.67 -35.49 -7.42
C SER A 723 18.91 -34.63 -8.41
N VAL A 724 19.45 -34.36 -9.60
CA VAL A 724 18.80 -33.59 -10.68
C VAL A 724 18.77 -34.42 -11.94
N SER A 725 17.58 -34.69 -12.47
CA SER A 725 17.40 -35.54 -13.65
C SER A 725 17.50 -34.74 -14.96
N ARG A 726 16.67 -33.70 -15.10
CA ARG A 726 16.61 -32.80 -16.26
C ARG A 726 16.28 -31.39 -15.78
N PRO A 727 17.27 -30.51 -15.64
CA PRO A 727 17.01 -29.15 -15.20
C PRO A 727 16.48 -28.30 -16.37
N LEU A 728 15.56 -27.39 -16.06
CA LEU A 728 14.90 -26.51 -17.01
C LEU A 728 15.31 -25.04 -16.82
N ARG A 729 15.32 -24.58 -15.58
CA ARG A 729 15.59 -23.19 -15.19
C ARG A 729 16.29 -23.15 -13.85
N MET A 730 17.09 -22.11 -13.64
CA MET A 730 17.81 -21.83 -12.41
C MET A 730 17.38 -20.49 -11.81
N GLU A 731 17.32 -20.44 -10.48
CA GLU A 731 17.35 -19.20 -9.71
C GLU A 731 18.51 -19.25 -8.73
N VAL A 732 19.11 -18.10 -8.47
CA VAL A 732 20.29 -18.01 -7.63
C VAL A 732 20.08 -16.88 -6.63
N ASN A 733 20.39 -17.16 -5.37
CA ASN A 733 20.28 -16.19 -4.28
C ASN A 733 21.61 -16.15 -3.52
N ASP A 734 22.14 -14.94 -3.33
CA ASP A 734 23.34 -14.72 -2.53
C ASP A 734 23.09 -14.98 -1.03
N ARG A 735 24.17 -15.03 -0.25
CA ARG A 735 24.07 -15.10 1.20
C ARG A 735 23.27 -13.91 1.72
N ASN A 736 22.29 -14.17 2.59
CA ASN A 736 21.44 -13.13 3.14
C ASN A 736 21.13 -13.42 4.61
N ASN A 737 21.26 -12.39 5.46
CA ASN A 737 21.09 -12.53 6.91
C ASN A 737 19.90 -11.71 7.45
N VAL A 738 19.10 -11.07 6.58
CA VAL A 738 18.04 -10.13 6.98
C VAL A 738 16.92 -10.81 7.77
N ARG A 739 16.56 -12.06 7.42
CA ARG A 739 15.50 -12.83 8.08
C ARG A 739 16.00 -14.21 8.55
N GLY A 740 17.26 -14.29 8.97
CA GLY A 740 17.99 -15.52 9.29
C GLY A 740 19.17 -15.73 8.35
N ASP A 741 20.22 -16.44 8.79
CA ASP A 741 21.41 -16.73 7.99
C ASP A 741 21.06 -17.77 6.91
N MET A 742 20.91 -17.29 5.67
CA MET A 742 20.68 -18.12 4.51
C MET A 742 21.96 -18.16 3.66
N PRO A 743 22.54 -19.35 3.40
CA PRO A 743 23.73 -19.51 2.57
C PRO A 743 23.46 -19.16 1.10
N PRO A 744 24.51 -18.91 0.30
CA PRO A 744 24.37 -18.75 -1.14
C PRO A 744 23.86 -20.05 -1.75
N ARG A 745 22.80 -19.95 -2.55
CA ARG A 745 22.03 -21.10 -3.01
C ARG A 745 21.66 -21.02 -4.48
N VAL A 746 21.54 -22.20 -5.08
CA VAL A 746 21.07 -22.42 -6.46
C VAL A 746 19.81 -23.26 -6.38
N CYS A 747 18.70 -22.70 -6.83
CA CYS A 747 17.41 -23.37 -6.94
C CYS A 747 17.21 -23.82 -8.40
N VAL A 748 17.00 -25.10 -8.61
CA VAL A 748 16.88 -25.70 -9.94
C VAL A 748 15.48 -26.27 -10.13
N LEU A 749 14.76 -25.77 -11.13
CA LEU A 749 13.46 -26.31 -11.55
C LEU A 749 13.68 -27.48 -12.51
N GLU A 750 13.05 -28.62 -12.23
CA GLU A 750 13.09 -29.77 -13.15
C GLU A 750 12.14 -29.60 -14.35
N SER A 751 12.41 -30.31 -15.44
CA SER A 751 11.61 -30.24 -16.68
C SER A 751 10.16 -30.68 -16.53
N ASN A 752 9.82 -31.37 -15.43
CA ASN A 752 8.44 -31.69 -15.07
C ASN A 752 7.64 -30.44 -14.65
N ARG A 753 8.33 -29.32 -14.33
CA ARG A 753 7.78 -28.08 -13.77
C ARG A 753 7.03 -28.25 -12.44
N THR A 754 7.17 -29.40 -11.78
CA THR A 754 6.50 -29.69 -10.49
C THR A 754 7.46 -29.71 -9.32
N THR A 755 8.77 -29.78 -9.56
CA THR A 755 9.75 -29.94 -8.49
C THR A 755 10.85 -28.89 -8.63
N ILE A 756 11.07 -28.11 -7.56
CA ILE A 756 12.25 -27.26 -7.43
C ILE A 756 13.17 -27.84 -6.35
N LYS A 757 14.48 -27.92 -6.65
CA LYS A 757 15.50 -28.43 -5.74
C LYS A 757 16.51 -27.33 -5.44
N THR A 758 16.74 -27.06 -4.17
CA THR A 758 17.66 -26.03 -3.69
C THR A 758 18.96 -26.69 -3.25
N PHE A 759 20.08 -26.14 -3.70
CA PHE A 759 21.42 -26.58 -3.37
C PHE A 759 22.25 -25.42 -2.84
N THR A 760 23.24 -25.70 -2.00
CA THR A 760 24.16 -24.71 -1.45
C THR A 760 25.56 -24.93 -1.99
N PHE A 761 26.30 -23.82 -2.13
CA PHE A 761 27.73 -23.88 -2.42
C PHE A 761 28.49 -24.31 -1.15
N PRO A 762 29.55 -25.12 -1.30
CA PRO A 762 30.35 -25.63 -0.17
C PRO A 762 31.19 -24.54 0.52
#